data_AF-A0A430HFP7-F1
#
_entry.id   AF-A0A430HFP7-F1
#
_cell.length_a   1.000
_cell.length_b   1.000
_cell.length_c   1.000
_cell.angle_alpha   90.00
_cell.angle_beta   90.00
_cell.angle_gamma   90.00
#
_symmetry.space_group_name_H-M   'P 1'
#
loop_
_entity.id
_entity.type
_entity.pdbx_description
1 polymer ?
#
loop_
_entity_poly.entity_id
_entity_poly.type
_entity_poly.pdbx_seq_one_letter_code
_entity_poly.pdbx_strand_id
1 'polypeptide(L)'
;MPTHPILIRNHLQAGAGPREVLLIHAGRVVPTSPALRYVGHFRDDDKGGLIAPAWTIGGGCGYIDASGRWVVAPELDDTRVFNEGLARYCKDGLWGFMRLDGTPAIRPRWSNVQPFHNGLAAVLVAPDTWRYIDQSGAYAFNGEFTLATPFGANGLAAARIGARDKTGYLNRSGDWAIAPRFDNALRFFADRAAPASVAAHQYGLIDASGEWIVQPDYRYIDEFNADGLAFFGRGKESWSCDTGFMDTSGQTCFHGAWSGRDNMVDGMLRDSESTWLTRHGKVYFDGMDWGGEFNAHGFAIGRNSHYGERVEGQPNPPATWGILRTDGECFAAPGNALEPLTDGDGMFDQAETNTPLAVFIGNDDDLLMLDRDARIAFRLRRESCADGQYAALYDDKARLLWTSAVGGPIDLPAPFFVAPPHTLMDKLPSLDGLIDFAKTMLADTERKLHRFAREGEIEDDGDNSEVDDADDDDDEYDDDEDAALGRRLSARSRIVRFYVNEELVGYYSFLAEERSNVLFRIKQDCVERLSAHFGAQDNEPDFAGRPDQTWFHAWPVSLETPLPGAADTSEANRLWLALNWSGDTGDGDEWGDLWLTCAPSLGTLERALQAFDSLCGDGDGEDQVAASAIPLTLQERIPCARISSLP
;
A
#
# COMPACT_ATOMS: atom_id res chain seq x y z
N MET A 1 -12.82 -34.63 12.60
CA MET A 1 -12.97 -33.19 12.36
C MET A 1 -13.47 -33.00 10.94
N PRO A 2 -14.59 -32.30 10.70
CA PRO A 2 -14.93 -31.87 9.35
C PRO A 2 -13.79 -31.01 8.80
N THR A 3 -13.42 -31.21 7.53
CA THR A 3 -12.44 -30.35 6.84
C THR A 3 -13.01 -28.95 6.74
N HIS A 4 -12.29 -27.94 7.24
CA HIS A 4 -12.76 -26.56 7.17
C HIS A 4 -12.95 -26.12 5.70
N PRO A 5 -13.98 -25.31 5.41
CA PRO A 5 -14.15 -24.72 4.08
C PRO A 5 -12.98 -23.81 3.69
N ILE A 6 -12.71 -23.77 2.39
CA ILE A 6 -11.81 -22.80 1.76
C ILE A 6 -12.68 -21.66 1.22
N LEU A 7 -12.22 -20.44 1.39
CA LEU A 7 -12.85 -19.23 0.88
C LEU A 7 -11.99 -18.64 -0.24
N ILE A 8 -12.59 -18.29 -1.37
CA ILE A 8 -11.90 -17.65 -2.50
C ILE A 8 -12.63 -16.37 -2.88
N ARG A 9 -11.94 -15.23 -2.82
CA ARG A 9 -12.47 -13.97 -3.34
C ARG A 9 -12.49 -13.99 -4.87
N ASN A 10 -13.62 -13.63 -5.45
CA ASN A 10 -13.75 -13.48 -6.89
C ASN A 10 -13.23 -12.11 -7.32
N HIS A 11 -11.91 -12.01 -7.57
CA HIS A 11 -11.28 -10.81 -8.10
C HIS A 11 -11.59 -10.56 -9.59
N LEU A 12 -12.19 -11.54 -10.28
CA LEU A 12 -12.55 -11.48 -11.70
C LEU A 12 -14.04 -11.15 -11.86
N GLN A 13 -14.41 -9.89 -11.72
CA GLN A 13 -15.79 -9.43 -11.88
C GLN A 13 -15.84 -8.11 -12.66
N ALA A 14 -16.89 -7.94 -13.46
CA ALA A 14 -17.14 -6.69 -14.19
C ALA A 14 -17.42 -5.52 -13.24
N GLY A 15 -16.73 -4.39 -13.47
CA GLY A 15 -16.88 -3.14 -12.72
C GLY A 15 -16.21 -3.14 -11.34
N ALA A 16 -16.25 -1.98 -10.67
CA ALA A 16 -15.58 -1.73 -9.38
C ALA A 16 -16.42 -2.07 -8.13
N GLY A 17 -17.44 -2.93 -8.27
CA GLY A 17 -18.30 -3.32 -7.16
C GLY A 17 -17.59 -4.22 -6.14
N PRO A 18 -18.18 -4.40 -4.94
CA PRO A 18 -17.65 -5.33 -3.95
C PRO A 18 -17.56 -6.75 -4.51
N ARG A 19 -16.40 -7.38 -4.32
CA ARG A 19 -16.11 -8.74 -4.80
C ARG A 19 -16.76 -9.79 -3.90
N GLU A 20 -17.45 -10.76 -4.50
CA GLU A 20 -18.03 -11.88 -3.76
C GLU A 20 -16.96 -12.87 -3.27
N VAL A 21 -17.30 -13.62 -2.23
CA VAL A 21 -16.48 -14.72 -1.69
C VAL A 21 -17.18 -16.04 -1.97
N LEU A 22 -16.48 -16.93 -2.67
CA LEU A 22 -16.91 -18.29 -2.96
C LEU A 22 -16.57 -19.21 -1.77
N LEU A 23 -17.55 -19.99 -1.34
CA LEU A 23 -17.37 -21.01 -0.29
C LEU A 23 -17.11 -22.37 -0.94
N ILE A 24 -15.94 -22.96 -0.72
CA ILE A 24 -15.60 -24.30 -1.20
C ILE A 24 -15.57 -25.27 -0.01
N HIS A 25 -16.37 -26.33 -0.09
CA HIS A 25 -16.41 -27.34 0.96
C HIS A 25 -16.65 -28.73 0.36
N ALA A 26 -15.89 -29.72 0.82
CA ALA A 26 -15.90 -31.09 0.28
C ALA A 26 -15.66 -31.15 -1.25
N GLY A 27 -14.73 -30.33 -1.76
CA GLY A 27 -14.28 -30.37 -3.17
C GLY A 27 -15.28 -29.82 -4.20
N ARG A 28 -16.24 -28.99 -3.76
CA ARG A 28 -17.21 -28.30 -4.60
C ARG A 28 -17.44 -26.87 -4.11
N VAL A 29 -17.78 -25.97 -5.02
CA VAL A 29 -18.31 -24.65 -4.65
C VAL A 29 -19.73 -24.82 -4.13
N VAL A 30 -19.99 -24.22 -2.97
CA VAL A 30 -21.25 -24.27 -2.26
C VAL A 30 -22.06 -23.03 -2.66
N PRO A 31 -23.27 -23.19 -3.24
CA PRO A 31 -24.08 -22.05 -3.64
C PRO A 31 -24.61 -21.32 -2.40
N THR A 32 -24.51 -20.00 -2.41
CA THR A 32 -24.97 -19.13 -1.33
C THR A 32 -25.91 -18.07 -1.88
N SER A 33 -27.01 -17.80 -1.17
CA SER A 33 -27.92 -16.71 -1.48
C SER A 33 -28.36 -16.03 -0.18
N PRO A 34 -28.16 -14.71 -0.01
CA PRO A 34 -27.45 -13.79 -0.91
C PRO A 34 -25.95 -14.10 -1.09
N ALA A 35 -25.30 -13.44 -2.06
CA ALA A 35 -23.86 -13.55 -2.27
C ALA A 35 -23.06 -13.02 -1.06
N LEU A 36 -21.98 -13.72 -0.72
CA LEU A 36 -21.17 -13.44 0.46
C LEU A 36 -20.12 -12.37 0.15
N ARG A 37 -19.93 -11.44 1.08
CA ARG A 37 -18.84 -10.44 1.06
C ARG A 37 -17.66 -10.90 1.92
N TYR A 38 -17.96 -11.49 3.07
CA TYR A 38 -16.97 -11.94 4.05
C TYR A 38 -17.56 -13.08 4.89
N VAL A 39 -16.71 -14.03 5.27
CA VAL A 39 -17.04 -15.13 6.18
C VAL A 39 -15.94 -15.23 7.23
N GLY A 40 -16.33 -15.26 8.51
CA GLY A 40 -15.41 -15.44 9.62
C GLY A 40 -15.02 -16.90 9.84
N HIS A 41 -14.33 -17.18 10.95
CA HIS A 41 -13.85 -18.53 11.23
C HIS A 41 -15.00 -19.50 11.47
N PHE A 42 -15.00 -20.59 10.70
CA PHE A 42 -15.84 -21.76 10.99
C PHE A 42 -15.44 -22.39 12.32
N ARG A 43 -16.45 -22.77 13.11
CA ARG A 43 -16.37 -23.53 14.36
C ARG A 43 -17.22 -24.78 14.26
N ASP A 44 -16.85 -25.84 14.98
CA ASP A 44 -17.70 -27.03 15.15
C ASP A 44 -19.04 -26.62 15.76
N ASP A 45 -20.14 -27.19 15.26
CA ASP A 45 -21.51 -26.92 15.74
C ASP A 45 -21.96 -27.88 16.86
N ASP A 46 -21.02 -28.66 17.42
CA ASP A 46 -21.19 -29.75 18.39
C ASP A 46 -22.09 -30.89 17.90
N LYS A 47 -22.43 -30.91 16.60
CA LYS A 47 -23.27 -31.91 15.94
C LYS A 47 -22.56 -32.53 14.72
N GLY A 48 -21.26 -32.26 14.57
CA GLY A 48 -20.42 -32.75 13.47
C GLY A 48 -20.49 -31.90 12.20
N GLY A 49 -21.12 -30.73 12.26
CA GLY A 49 -21.13 -29.70 11.23
C GLY A 49 -20.22 -28.51 11.58
N LEU A 50 -20.36 -27.44 10.82
CA LEU A 50 -19.57 -26.21 10.96
C LEU A 50 -20.46 -24.98 10.80
N ILE A 51 -20.19 -23.94 11.58
CA ILE A 51 -20.90 -22.64 11.54
C ILE A 51 -19.93 -21.46 11.64
N ALA A 52 -20.21 -20.39 10.89
CA ALA A 52 -19.42 -19.15 10.89
C ALA A 52 -20.32 -17.91 10.81
N PRO A 53 -19.90 -16.76 11.37
CA PRO A 53 -20.52 -15.47 11.04
C PRO A 53 -20.21 -15.11 9.58
N ALA A 54 -21.18 -14.51 8.88
CA ALA A 54 -21.03 -14.14 7.49
C ALA A 54 -21.79 -12.83 7.16
N TRP A 55 -21.25 -12.08 6.20
CA TRP A 55 -21.77 -10.80 5.72
C TRP A 55 -22.07 -10.90 4.23
N THR A 56 -23.14 -10.24 3.78
CA THR A 56 -23.53 -10.25 2.37
C THR A 56 -23.03 -9.01 1.63
N ILE A 57 -22.96 -9.12 0.30
CA ILE A 57 -22.64 -7.99 -0.59
C ILE A 57 -23.66 -6.84 -0.45
N GLY A 58 -24.94 -7.15 -0.22
CA GLY A 58 -26.02 -6.18 -0.08
C GLY A 58 -26.13 -5.54 1.32
N GLY A 59 -25.25 -5.90 2.24
CA GLY A 59 -25.34 -5.51 3.65
C GLY A 59 -26.08 -6.54 4.51
N GLY A 60 -25.99 -6.35 5.83
CA GLY A 60 -26.50 -7.31 6.80
C GLY A 60 -25.58 -8.51 7.03
N CYS A 61 -25.70 -9.11 8.21
CA CYS A 61 -24.92 -10.26 8.61
C CYS A 61 -25.77 -11.28 9.38
N GLY A 62 -25.26 -12.50 9.44
CA GLY A 62 -25.91 -13.65 10.07
C GLY A 62 -24.92 -14.77 10.31
N TYR A 63 -25.43 -15.99 10.45
CA TYR A 63 -24.60 -17.19 10.62
C TYR A 63 -24.92 -18.20 9.54
N ILE A 64 -23.87 -18.75 8.93
CA ILE A 64 -23.95 -19.69 7.82
C ILE A 64 -23.27 -21.00 8.21
N ASP A 65 -23.81 -22.12 7.74
CA ASP A 65 -23.16 -23.43 7.85
C ASP A 65 -22.27 -23.74 6.64
N ALA A 66 -21.41 -24.75 6.75
CA ALA A 66 -20.53 -25.18 5.65
C ALA A 66 -21.26 -25.79 4.43
N SER A 67 -22.59 -25.90 4.48
CA SER A 67 -23.43 -26.23 3.33
C SER A 67 -24.01 -25.00 2.62
N GLY A 68 -23.65 -23.79 3.08
CA GLY A 68 -24.07 -22.52 2.49
C GLY A 68 -25.46 -22.08 2.94
N ARG A 69 -26.06 -22.80 3.90
CA ARG A 69 -27.37 -22.46 4.44
C ARG A 69 -27.20 -21.48 5.58
N TRP A 70 -27.94 -20.38 5.52
CA TRP A 70 -28.07 -19.45 6.65
C TRP A 70 -28.79 -20.15 7.81
N VAL A 71 -28.04 -20.46 8.86
CA VAL A 71 -28.57 -20.88 10.16
C VAL A 71 -29.31 -19.71 10.81
N VAL A 72 -28.80 -18.50 10.60
CA VAL A 72 -29.45 -17.24 10.95
C VAL A 72 -29.39 -16.31 9.75
N ALA A 73 -30.56 -15.84 9.32
CA ALA A 73 -30.69 -14.96 8.16
C ALA A 73 -29.85 -13.68 8.32
N PRO A 74 -29.37 -13.08 7.21
CA PRO A 74 -28.50 -11.91 7.23
C PRO A 74 -29.26 -10.61 7.55
N GLU A 75 -29.96 -10.58 8.68
CA GLU A 75 -30.81 -9.48 9.16
C GLU A 75 -30.27 -8.83 10.44
N LEU A 76 -29.07 -9.22 10.87
CA LEU A 76 -28.42 -8.68 12.06
C LEU A 76 -27.54 -7.48 11.71
N ASP A 77 -27.39 -6.58 12.68
CA ASP A 77 -26.54 -5.39 12.56
C ASP A 77 -25.06 -5.80 12.61
N ASP A 78 -24.72 -6.75 13.48
CA ASP A 78 -23.36 -7.25 13.64
C ASP A 78 -23.31 -8.67 14.26
N THR A 79 -22.25 -9.42 13.98
CA THR A 79 -21.99 -10.76 14.54
C THR A 79 -20.51 -10.92 14.91
N ARG A 80 -20.22 -11.86 15.82
CA ARG A 80 -18.86 -12.20 16.23
C ARG A 80 -18.67 -13.72 16.17
N VAL A 81 -17.42 -14.17 16.20
CA VAL A 81 -17.10 -15.60 16.24
C VAL A 81 -17.63 -16.27 17.51
N PHE A 82 -17.97 -17.56 17.41
CA PHE A 82 -18.36 -18.37 18.56
C PHE A 82 -17.17 -18.62 19.49
N ASN A 83 -17.44 -18.53 20.79
CA ASN A 83 -16.56 -18.89 21.89
C ASN A 83 -17.38 -19.60 22.98
N GLU A 84 -16.92 -20.74 23.48
CA GLU A 84 -17.66 -21.58 24.46
C GLU A 84 -19.11 -21.87 24.05
N GLY A 85 -19.33 -22.14 22.75
CA GLY A 85 -20.66 -22.44 22.19
C GLY A 85 -21.60 -21.24 22.06
N LEU A 86 -21.13 -20.02 22.36
CA LEU A 86 -21.91 -18.79 22.28
C LEU A 86 -21.21 -17.74 21.41
N ALA A 87 -21.97 -17.03 20.58
CA ALA A 87 -21.48 -15.90 19.81
C ALA A 87 -22.21 -14.61 20.22
N ARG A 88 -21.47 -13.50 20.22
CA ARG A 88 -22.07 -12.17 20.42
C ARG A 88 -22.77 -11.75 19.13
N TYR A 89 -23.96 -11.20 19.24
CA TYR A 89 -24.67 -10.68 18.08
C TYR A 89 -25.36 -9.35 18.43
N CYS A 90 -25.46 -8.47 17.44
CA CYS A 90 -26.08 -7.16 17.56
C CYS A 90 -27.38 -7.13 16.75
N LYS A 91 -28.43 -6.60 17.36
CA LYS A 91 -29.70 -6.31 16.70
C LYS A 91 -30.35 -5.09 17.35
N ASP A 92 -30.83 -4.19 16.51
CA ASP A 92 -31.40 -2.90 16.91
C ASP A 92 -30.41 -2.07 17.76
N GLY A 93 -29.11 -2.16 17.43
CA GLY A 93 -28.03 -1.47 18.14
C GLY A 93 -27.68 -2.03 19.52
N LEU A 94 -28.27 -3.15 19.93
CA LEU A 94 -28.00 -3.80 21.21
C LEU A 94 -27.37 -5.17 21.01
N TRP A 95 -26.51 -5.55 21.95
CA TRP A 95 -25.79 -6.82 21.96
C TRP A 95 -26.45 -7.87 22.86
N GLY A 96 -26.45 -9.10 22.37
CA GLY A 96 -26.86 -10.32 23.06
C GLY A 96 -25.96 -11.51 22.70
N PHE A 97 -26.41 -12.72 23.03
CA PHE A 97 -25.66 -13.96 22.79
C PHE A 97 -26.51 -15.02 22.10
N MET A 98 -25.90 -15.72 21.15
CA MET A 98 -26.54 -16.71 20.28
C MET A 98 -25.85 -18.06 20.40
N ARG A 99 -26.63 -19.14 20.35
CA ARG A 99 -26.12 -20.52 20.36
C ARG A 99 -25.68 -20.96 18.96
N LEU A 100 -24.89 -22.04 18.90
CA LEU A 100 -24.46 -22.68 17.66
C LEU A 100 -25.60 -23.13 16.75
N ASP A 101 -26.82 -23.34 17.29
CA ASP A 101 -28.00 -23.66 16.49
C ASP A 101 -28.74 -22.43 15.93
N GLY A 102 -28.19 -21.22 16.12
CA GLY A 102 -28.77 -19.96 15.68
C GLY A 102 -29.84 -19.38 16.60
N THR A 103 -30.20 -20.08 17.69
CA THR A 103 -31.19 -19.56 18.63
C THR A 103 -30.57 -18.53 19.58
N PRO A 104 -31.28 -17.42 19.90
CA PRO A 104 -30.84 -16.52 20.96
C PRO A 104 -30.70 -17.24 22.30
N ALA A 105 -29.48 -17.29 22.84
CA ALA A 105 -29.23 -17.70 24.22
C ALA A 105 -29.69 -16.62 25.19
N ILE A 106 -29.29 -15.39 24.90
CA ILE A 106 -29.58 -14.20 25.68
C ILE A 106 -29.97 -13.11 24.68
N ARG A 107 -31.21 -12.63 24.77
CA ARG A 107 -31.70 -11.57 23.87
C ARG A 107 -30.91 -10.26 24.07
N PRO A 108 -30.80 -9.42 23.03
CA PRO A 108 -29.99 -8.23 23.09
C PRO A 108 -30.59 -7.22 24.06
N ARG A 109 -29.76 -6.65 24.92
CA ARG A 109 -30.19 -5.68 25.93
C ARG A 109 -29.10 -4.74 26.45
N TRP A 110 -27.86 -4.90 25.97
CA TRP A 110 -26.70 -4.12 26.41
C TRP A 110 -26.09 -3.38 25.23
N SER A 111 -25.52 -2.20 25.46
CA SER A 111 -24.84 -1.44 24.41
C SER A 111 -23.49 -2.06 24.03
N ASN A 112 -22.90 -2.89 24.89
CA ASN A 112 -21.69 -3.65 24.58
C ASN A 112 -21.57 -4.90 25.48
N VAL A 113 -20.95 -5.95 24.95
CA VAL A 113 -20.66 -7.20 25.67
C VAL A 113 -19.30 -7.79 25.28
N GLN A 114 -18.60 -8.34 26.27
CA GLN A 114 -17.38 -9.12 26.09
C GLN A 114 -17.72 -10.59 25.78
N PRO A 115 -16.82 -11.37 25.12
CA PRO A 115 -17.06 -12.78 24.87
C PRO A 115 -17.14 -13.58 26.18
N PHE A 116 -17.92 -14.66 26.19
CA PHE A 116 -17.87 -15.65 27.27
C PHE A 116 -16.50 -16.31 27.32
N HIS A 117 -15.94 -16.38 28.52
CA HIS A 117 -14.82 -17.26 28.87
C HIS A 117 -15.03 -17.77 30.29
N ASN A 118 -14.69 -19.03 30.54
CA ASN A 118 -14.96 -19.72 31.79
C ASN A 118 -16.41 -19.58 32.26
N GLY A 119 -17.36 -19.57 31.31
CA GLY A 119 -18.79 -19.48 31.57
C GLY A 119 -19.31 -18.11 32.03
N LEU A 120 -18.48 -17.06 32.04
CA LEU A 120 -18.86 -15.69 32.42
C LEU A 120 -18.54 -14.69 31.30
N ALA A 121 -19.33 -13.62 31.21
CA ALA A 121 -19.09 -12.51 30.28
C ALA A 121 -19.32 -11.16 30.95
N ALA A 122 -18.50 -10.16 30.64
CA ALA A 122 -18.74 -8.78 31.06
C ALA A 122 -19.72 -8.08 30.12
N VAL A 123 -20.67 -7.35 30.66
CA VAL A 123 -21.68 -6.59 29.91
C VAL A 123 -21.75 -5.15 30.40
N LEU A 124 -21.89 -4.21 29.47
CA LEU A 124 -21.98 -2.78 29.78
C LEU A 124 -23.44 -2.44 30.11
N VAL A 125 -23.75 -2.19 31.38
CA VAL A 125 -25.12 -1.95 31.87
C VAL A 125 -25.49 -0.46 31.95
N ALA A 126 -24.48 0.41 31.98
CA ALA A 126 -24.58 1.86 31.93
C ALA A 126 -23.24 2.43 31.42
N PRO A 127 -23.12 3.74 31.09
CA PRO A 127 -21.84 4.34 30.71
C PRO A 127 -20.77 4.04 31.76
N ASP A 128 -19.65 3.47 31.32
CA ASP A 128 -18.52 3.04 32.15
C ASP A 128 -18.86 2.07 33.29
N THR A 129 -20.01 1.37 33.25
CA THR A 129 -20.40 0.41 34.27
C THR A 129 -20.56 -0.98 33.68
N TRP A 130 -19.57 -1.82 33.92
CA TRP A 130 -19.54 -3.23 33.56
C TRP A 130 -19.99 -4.12 34.71
N ARG A 131 -20.72 -5.19 34.37
CA ARG A 131 -21.09 -6.28 35.29
C ARG A 131 -20.86 -7.63 34.63
N TYR A 132 -20.67 -8.68 35.42
CA TYR A 132 -20.54 -10.04 34.89
C TYR A 132 -21.88 -10.78 34.92
N ILE A 133 -22.16 -11.50 33.83
CA ILE A 133 -23.30 -12.40 33.70
C ILE A 133 -22.85 -13.85 33.50
N ASP A 134 -23.70 -14.79 33.88
CA ASP A 134 -23.59 -16.20 33.50
C ASP A 134 -24.23 -16.49 32.14
N GLN A 135 -24.15 -17.75 31.69
CA GLN A 135 -24.74 -18.18 30.41
C GLN A 135 -26.28 -18.14 30.37
N SER A 136 -26.96 -17.96 31.51
CA SER A 136 -28.41 -17.69 31.55
C SER A 136 -28.74 -16.21 31.33
N GLY A 137 -27.73 -15.33 31.45
CA GLY A 137 -27.88 -13.88 31.43
C GLY A 137 -28.27 -13.28 32.77
N ALA A 138 -28.16 -14.04 33.86
CA ALA A 138 -28.27 -13.52 35.22
C ALA A 138 -26.92 -12.92 35.64
N TYR A 139 -26.94 -11.90 36.49
CA TYR A 139 -25.70 -11.38 37.08
C TYR A 139 -25.06 -12.45 37.94
N ALA A 140 -23.82 -12.80 37.62
CA ALA A 140 -23.11 -13.89 38.28
C ALA A 140 -22.80 -13.59 39.76
N PHE A 141 -22.59 -12.30 40.07
CA PHE A 141 -22.36 -11.79 41.41
C PHE A 141 -22.71 -10.29 41.49
N ASN A 142 -22.68 -9.75 42.71
CA ASN A 142 -22.91 -8.33 42.94
C ASN A 142 -21.58 -7.56 42.83
N GLY A 143 -21.34 -6.91 41.69
CA GLY A 143 -20.17 -6.08 41.46
C GLY A 143 -20.39 -5.18 40.25
N GLU A 144 -19.85 -3.97 40.32
CA GLU A 144 -19.86 -2.95 39.26
C GLU A 144 -18.43 -2.45 39.06
N PHE A 145 -18.01 -2.38 37.81
CA PHE A 145 -16.62 -2.13 37.44
C PHE A 145 -16.53 -1.13 36.30
N THR A 146 -15.55 -0.24 36.35
CA THR A 146 -15.20 0.64 35.22
C THR A 146 -14.31 -0.06 34.20
N LEU A 147 -13.60 -1.12 34.61
CA LEU A 147 -12.89 -2.05 33.73
C LEU A 147 -13.28 -3.48 34.08
N ALA A 148 -13.69 -4.26 33.09
CA ALA A 148 -13.95 -5.69 33.23
C ALA A 148 -13.50 -6.42 31.95
N THR A 149 -12.47 -7.25 32.09
CA THR A 149 -11.91 -8.05 30.99
C THR A 149 -12.57 -9.44 30.92
N PRO A 150 -12.51 -10.15 29.79
CA PRO A 150 -12.89 -11.58 29.77
C PRO A 150 -12.02 -12.39 30.75
N PHE A 151 -12.60 -13.42 31.36
CA PHE A 151 -11.84 -14.36 32.18
C PHE A 151 -10.78 -15.09 31.35
N GLY A 152 -9.55 -15.19 31.84
CA GLY A 152 -8.48 -16.00 31.25
C GLY A 152 -8.65 -17.49 31.54
N ALA A 153 -7.85 -18.35 30.89
CA ALA A 153 -7.93 -19.81 31.08
C ALA A 153 -7.72 -20.27 32.54
N ASN A 154 -7.02 -19.45 33.34
CA ASN A 154 -6.86 -19.65 34.78
C ASN A 154 -8.08 -19.29 35.63
N GLY A 155 -9.17 -18.83 35.03
CA GLY A 155 -10.39 -18.43 35.74
C GLY A 155 -10.27 -17.08 36.46
N LEU A 156 -9.30 -16.24 36.08
CA LEU A 156 -9.13 -14.88 36.60
C LEU A 156 -9.47 -13.82 35.56
N ALA A 157 -10.04 -12.69 35.99
CA ALA A 157 -10.32 -11.53 35.12
C ALA A 157 -9.76 -10.25 35.74
N ALA A 158 -9.03 -9.46 34.96
CA ALA A 158 -8.59 -8.13 35.38
C ALA A 158 -9.81 -7.20 35.49
N ALA A 159 -9.92 -6.49 36.61
CA ALA A 159 -11.00 -5.55 36.87
C ALA A 159 -10.58 -4.39 37.76
N ARG A 160 -11.31 -3.27 37.65
CA ARG A 160 -11.17 -2.11 38.55
C ARG A 160 -12.55 -1.50 38.85
N ILE A 161 -12.74 -0.97 40.05
CA ILE A 161 -14.03 -0.40 40.48
C ILE A 161 -14.20 1.00 39.87
N GLY A 162 -13.40 1.98 40.27
CA GLY A 162 -13.40 3.33 39.72
C GLY A 162 -12.32 3.56 38.65
N ALA A 163 -12.53 4.55 37.78
CA ALA A 163 -11.62 4.83 36.65
C ALA A 163 -10.18 5.15 37.08
N ARG A 164 -9.99 5.66 38.30
CA ARG A 164 -8.67 5.99 38.89
C ARG A 164 -8.17 4.94 39.88
N ASP A 165 -8.95 3.89 40.13
CA ASP A 165 -8.55 2.84 41.04
C ASP A 165 -7.52 1.92 40.39
N LYS A 166 -6.76 1.25 41.23
CA LYS A 166 -5.85 0.19 40.80
C LYS A 166 -6.65 -0.98 40.21
N THR A 167 -6.01 -1.72 39.33
CA THR A 167 -6.50 -2.97 38.75
C THR A 167 -6.08 -4.14 39.65
N GLY A 168 -6.99 -5.09 39.85
CA GLY A 168 -6.75 -6.39 40.48
C GLY A 168 -7.34 -7.52 39.62
N TYR A 169 -7.35 -8.74 40.15
CA TYR A 169 -7.93 -9.89 39.46
C TYR A 169 -9.04 -10.53 40.29
N LEU A 170 -10.20 -10.68 39.66
CA LEU A 170 -11.37 -11.35 40.22
C LEU A 170 -11.31 -12.85 39.93
N ASN A 171 -11.76 -13.67 40.86
CA ASN A 171 -12.14 -15.05 40.60
C ASN A 171 -13.59 -15.12 40.05
N ARG A 172 -14.04 -16.31 39.69
CA ARG A 172 -15.39 -16.55 39.13
C ARG A 172 -16.54 -16.28 40.11
N SER A 173 -16.27 -16.20 41.41
CA SER A 173 -17.26 -15.82 42.44
C SER A 173 -17.39 -14.30 42.59
N GLY A 174 -16.50 -13.52 41.96
CA GLY A 174 -16.43 -12.07 42.10
C GLY A 174 -15.57 -11.59 43.26
N ASP A 175 -14.85 -12.50 43.94
CA ASP A 175 -13.89 -12.11 44.98
C ASP A 175 -12.54 -11.77 44.36
N TRP A 176 -11.81 -10.86 44.99
CA TRP A 176 -10.44 -10.54 44.60
C TRP A 176 -9.49 -11.71 44.90
N ALA A 177 -9.10 -12.46 43.87
CA ALA A 177 -8.02 -13.43 43.95
C ALA A 177 -6.67 -12.73 44.11
N ILE A 178 -6.50 -11.61 43.40
CA ILE A 178 -5.39 -10.67 43.57
C ILE A 178 -6.00 -9.30 43.85
N ALA A 179 -5.73 -8.77 45.04
CA ALA A 179 -6.26 -7.47 45.45
C ALA A 179 -5.81 -6.35 44.50
N PRO A 180 -6.66 -5.34 44.24
CA PRO A 180 -6.29 -4.19 43.39
C PRO A 180 -5.02 -3.51 43.87
N ARG A 181 -3.96 -3.58 43.05
CA ARG A 181 -2.65 -2.98 43.37
C ARG A 181 -1.84 -2.52 42.17
N PHE A 182 -2.28 -2.83 40.96
CA PHE A 182 -1.58 -2.50 39.71
C PHE A 182 -2.18 -1.26 39.05
N ASP A 183 -1.38 -0.44 38.38
CA ASP A 183 -1.89 0.65 37.54
C ASP A 183 -2.60 0.08 36.31
N ASN A 184 -1.94 -0.86 35.62
CA ASN A 184 -2.50 -1.67 34.55
C ASN A 184 -2.20 -3.14 34.80
N ALA A 185 -3.13 -4.01 34.41
CA ALA A 185 -2.95 -5.45 34.50
C ALA A 185 -3.60 -6.10 33.28
N LEU A 186 -2.82 -6.82 32.48
CA LEU A 186 -3.28 -7.49 31.27
C LEU A 186 -3.76 -8.92 31.58
N ARG A 187 -4.33 -9.59 30.59
CA ARG A 187 -4.82 -10.96 30.75
C ARG A 187 -3.66 -11.94 30.97
N PHE A 188 -3.89 -12.98 31.78
CA PHE A 188 -2.97 -14.10 31.88
C PHE A 188 -2.88 -14.88 30.57
N PHE A 189 -1.66 -15.20 30.15
CA PHE A 189 -1.42 -16.20 29.12
C PHE A 189 -1.52 -17.59 29.72
N ALA A 190 -2.51 -18.35 29.24
CA ALA A 190 -2.91 -19.61 29.86
C ALA A 190 -3.09 -19.45 31.38
N ASP A 191 -2.28 -20.16 32.17
CA ASP A 191 -2.24 -20.12 33.63
C ASP A 191 -0.92 -19.64 34.22
N ARG A 192 -0.03 -19.07 33.38
CA ARG A 192 1.37 -18.87 33.74
C ARG A 192 1.68 -17.45 34.19
N ALA A 193 1.53 -16.49 33.29
CA ALA A 193 2.03 -15.14 33.50
C ALA A 193 1.09 -14.08 32.93
N ALA A 194 1.05 -12.91 33.57
CA ALA A 194 0.40 -11.72 33.05
C ALA A 194 1.34 -10.51 33.15
N PRO A 195 1.39 -9.64 32.14
CA PRO A 195 1.97 -8.32 32.26
C PRO A 195 1.16 -7.44 33.22
N ALA A 196 1.84 -6.79 34.16
CA ALA A 196 1.23 -5.84 35.08
C ALA A 196 2.18 -4.69 35.40
N SER A 197 1.64 -3.50 35.70
CA SER A 197 2.43 -2.32 36.03
C SER A 197 2.09 -1.74 37.40
N VAL A 198 3.06 -1.12 38.05
CA VAL A 198 2.86 -0.41 39.35
C VAL A 198 2.78 1.11 39.18
N ALA A 199 3.27 1.61 38.06
CA ALA A 199 3.19 2.99 37.62
C ALA A 199 3.16 3.04 36.08
N ALA A 200 3.04 4.24 35.52
CA ALA A 200 3.38 4.49 34.13
C ALA A 200 4.82 4.02 33.85
N HIS A 201 5.01 3.25 32.77
CA HIS A 201 6.32 2.77 32.33
C HIS A 201 7.08 1.88 33.31
N GLN A 202 6.36 1.18 34.21
CA GLN A 202 6.94 0.23 35.15
C GLN A 202 6.16 -1.07 35.10
N TYR A 203 6.31 -1.80 33.99
CA TYR A 203 5.75 -3.13 33.76
C TYR A 203 6.73 -4.22 34.20
N GLY A 204 6.16 -5.30 34.73
CA GLY A 204 6.81 -6.58 35.01
C GLY A 204 5.84 -7.72 34.69
N LEU A 205 6.23 -8.96 35.04
CA LEU A 205 5.39 -10.14 34.90
C LEU A 205 4.98 -10.67 36.27
N ILE A 206 3.71 -11.01 36.43
CA ILE A 206 3.17 -11.65 37.63
C ILE A 206 2.71 -13.08 37.35
N ASP A 207 2.79 -13.94 38.36
CA ASP A 207 2.16 -15.26 38.35
C ASP A 207 0.68 -15.18 38.78
N ALA A 208 -0.01 -16.32 38.78
CA ALA A 208 -1.44 -16.41 39.14
C ALA A 208 -1.74 -16.12 40.63
N SER A 209 -0.72 -16.07 41.50
CA SER A 209 -0.84 -15.58 42.88
C SER A 209 -0.66 -14.06 42.99
N GLY A 210 -0.21 -13.43 41.91
CA GLY A 210 0.09 -12.01 41.79
C GLY A 210 1.54 -11.66 42.11
N GLU A 211 2.37 -12.65 42.47
CA GLU A 211 3.77 -12.42 42.79
C GLU A 211 4.60 -12.18 41.52
N TRP A 212 5.63 -11.33 41.63
CA TRP A 212 6.45 -10.94 40.49
C TRP A 212 7.36 -12.10 40.05
N ILE A 213 7.16 -12.58 38.82
CA ILE A 213 8.11 -13.40 38.08
C ILE A 213 9.27 -12.52 37.61
N VAL A 214 8.93 -11.34 37.06
CA VAL A 214 9.87 -10.32 36.62
C VAL A 214 9.50 -9.00 37.29
N GLN A 215 10.48 -8.38 37.96
CA GLN A 215 10.27 -7.11 38.65
C GLN A 215 9.92 -5.98 37.66
N PRO A 216 9.09 -5.01 38.07
CA PRO A 216 8.75 -3.85 37.24
C PRO A 216 9.98 -3.01 36.85
N ASP A 217 10.44 -3.16 35.61
CA ASP A 217 11.58 -2.40 35.04
C ASP A 217 11.41 -2.12 33.53
N TYR A 218 10.28 -2.53 32.96
CA TYR A 218 9.98 -2.37 31.54
C TYR A 218 9.06 -1.19 31.31
N ARG A 219 9.29 -0.43 30.23
CA ARG A 219 8.42 0.67 29.83
C ARG A 219 7.04 0.15 29.41
N TYR A 220 7.01 -1.00 28.76
CA TYR A 220 5.80 -1.74 28.44
C TYR A 220 6.15 -3.22 28.23
N ILE A 221 5.16 -4.06 28.50
CA ILE A 221 5.14 -5.47 28.11
C ILE A 221 3.72 -5.71 27.59
N ASP A 222 3.61 -6.17 26.35
CA ASP A 222 2.32 -6.44 25.70
C ASP A 222 1.74 -7.80 26.13
N GLU A 223 0.50 -8.06 25.72
CA GLU A 223 -0.09 -9.39 25.87
C GLU A 223 0.78 -10.45 25.18
N PHE A 224 0.83 -11.65 25.76
CA PHE A 224 1.49 -12.77 25.11
C PHE A 224 0.71 -13.20 23.86
N ASN A 225 1.44 -13.41 22.76
CA ASN A 225 0.92 -13.97 21.53
C ASN A 225 0.63 -15.49 21.64
N ALA A 226 0.17 -16.12 20.56
CA ALA A 226 -0.16 -17.54 20.54
C ALA A 226 1.04 -18.47 20.83
N ASP A 227 2.27 -18.00 20.55
CA ASP A 227 3.53 -18.72 20.82
C ASP A 227 3.99 -18.59 22.29
N GLY A 228 3.25 -17.84 23.12
CA GLY A 228 3.61 -17.61 24.51
C GLY A 228 4.77 -16.63 24.69
N LEU A 229 4.92 -15.70 23.75
CA LEU A 229 5.92 -14.62 23.78
C LEU A 229 5.23 -13.27 23.93
N ALA A 230 5.77 -12.41 24.78
CA ALA A 230 5.32 -11.03 24.95
C ALA A 230 6.38 -10.06 24.43
N PHE A 231 5.96 -9.12 23.57
CA PHE A 231 6.81 -8.01 23.15
C PHE A 231 7.06 -7.06 24.33
N PHE A 232 8.28 -6.57 24.46
CA PHE A 232 8.65 -5.63 25.51
C PHE A 232 9.49 -4.47 24.98
N GLY A 233 9.46 -3.37 25.73
CA GLY A 233 10.43 -2.29 25.60
C GLY A 233 11.00 -1.91 26.95
N ARG A 234 12.32 -1.88 27.06
CA ARG A 234 13.07 -1.51 28.26
C ARG A 234 13.89 -0.25 28.00
N GLY A 235 13.67 0.79 28.79
CA GLY A 235 14.36 2.08 28.60
C GLY A 235 13.51 3.25 29.06
N LYS A 236 14.15 4.42 29.18
CA LYS A 236 13.47 5.64 29.66
C LYS A 236 12.74 6.39 28.55
N GLU A 237 13.28 6.39 27.33
CA GLU A 237 12.74 7.12 26.18
C GLU A 237 12.21 6.15 25.13
N SER A 238 11.16 6.54 24.40
CA SER A 238 10.48 5.65 23.44
C SER A 238 11.35 5.26 22.25
N TRP A 239 12.20 6.17 21.76
CA TRP A 239 13.08 5.95 20.60
C TRP A 239 14.39 5.21 20.94
N SER A 240 14.67 4.95 22.22
CA SER A 240 15.89 4.26 22.68
C SER A 240 15.59 3.02 23.54
N CYS A 241 14.36 2.50 23.48
CA CYS A 241 14.02 1.26 24.16
C CYS A 241 14.78 0.09 23.55
N ASP A 242 15.44 -0.71 24.40
CA ASP A 242 15.82 -2.07 24.07
C ASP A 242 14.53 -2.89 23.96
N THR A 243 14.26 -3.41 22.77
CA THR A 243 13.01 -4.11 22.46
C THR A 243 13.27 -5.55 22.09
N GLY A 244 12.24 -6.37 22.28
CA GLY A 244 12.39 -7.79 22.08
C GLY A 244 11.17 -8.57 22.52
N PHE A 245 11.32 -9.88 22.57
CA PHE A 245 10.29 -10.79 23.04
C PHE A 245 10.80 -11.59 24.24
N MET A 246 9.95 -11.78 25.24
CA MET A 246 10.23 -12.64 26.38
C MET A 246 9.18 -13.74 26.52
N ASP A 247 9.58 -14.88 27.08
CA ASP A 247 8.65 -15.96 27.41
C ASP A 247 7.97 -15.76 28.77
N THR A 248 7.05 -16.67 29.12
CA THR A 248 6.32 -16.63 30.40
C THR A 248 7.19 -16.73 31.66
N SER A 249 8.47 -17.13 31.55
CA SER A 249 9.41 -17.15 32.67
C SER A 249 10.16 -15.82 32.83
N GLY A 250 9.99 -14.88 31.88
CA GLY A 250 10.73 -13.63 31.82
C GLY A 250 12.06 -13.74 31.09
N GLN A 251 12.36 -14.87 30.45
CA GLN A 251 13.57 -15.02 29.66
C GLN A 251 13.41 -14.30 28.32
N THR A 252 14.29 -13.36 28.03
CA THR A 252 14.38 -12.75 26.70
C THR A 252 14.76 -13.80 25.66
N CYS A 253 13.90 -13.96 24.64
CA CYS A 253 14.09 -14.87 23.52
C CYS A 253 14.63 -14.16 22.28
N PHE A 254 14.32 -12.87 22.11
CA PHE A 254 14.69 -12.06 20.94
C PHE A 254 15.06 -10.64 21.38
N HIS A 255 16.03 -10.02 20.71
CA HIS A 255 16.45 -8.63 20.92
C HIS A 255 16.34 -7.83 19.60
N GLY A 256 16.11 -6.53 19.68
CA GLY A 256 16.05 -5.62 18.53
C GLY A 256 14.82 -5.77 17.63
N ALA A 257 13.78 -6.48 18.09
CA ALA A 257 12.66 -6.92 17.26
C ALA A 257 11.51 -5.90 17.18
N TRP A 258 11.82 -4.60 17.02
CA TRP A 258 10.82 -3.51 17.08
C TRP A 258 9.66 -3.69 16.09
N SER A 259 9.99 -4.01 14.84
CA SER A 259 9.02 -4.22 13.75
C SER A 259 8.17 -5.48 13.91
N GLY A 260 8.53 -6.37 14.84
CA GLY A 260 7.95 -7.70 14.91
C GLY A 260 6.79 -7.89 15.87
N ARG A 261 6.39 -6.83 16.60
CA ARG A 261 5.36 -6.87 17.66
C ARG A 261 4.13 -7.69 17.27
N ASP A 262 3.63 -7.50 16.06
CA ASP A 262 2.36 -8.06 15.60
C ASP A 262 2.51 -9.26 14.64
N ASN A 263 3.75 -9.58 14.20
CA ASN A 263 4.00 -10.42 13.02
C ASN A 263 4.78 -11.72 13.31
N MET A 264 4.88 -12.12 14.59
CA MET A 264 5.46 -13.41 14.98
C MET A 264 4.48 -14.55 14.67
N VAL A 265 4.95 -15.57 13.93
CA VAL A 265 4.18 -16.78 13.62
C VAL A 265 5.05 -18.01 13.80
N ASP A 266 4.54 -19.02 14.51
CA ASP A 266 5.24 -20.28 14.81
C ASP A 266 6.64 -20.06 15.43
N GLY A 267 6.79 -18.98 16.21
CA GLY A 267 8.07 -18.59 16.81
C GLY A 267 9.12 -18.07 15.82
N MET A 268 8.71 -17.67 14.61
CA MET A 268 9.56 -17.02 13.61
C MET A 268 9.05 -15.61 13.25
N LEU A 269 10.00 -14.69 13.04
CA LEU A 269 9.74 -13.28 12.75
C LEU A 269 10.66 -12.77 11.63
N ARG A 270 10.17 -11.91 10.74
CA ARG A 270 11.00 -11.20 9.75
C ARG A 270 11.91 -10.16 10.43
N ASP A 271 13.20 -10.23 10.17
CA ASP A 271 14.22 -9.32 10.74
C ASP A 271 14.77 -8.35 9.69
N SER A 272 15.00 -8.84 8.48
CA SER A 272 15.38 -8.02 7.33
C SER A 272 14.75 -8.58 6.05
N GLU A 273 15.13 -8.01 4.92
CA GLU A 273 14.74 -8.44 3.58
C GLU A 273 14.91 -9.95 3.37
N SER A 274 16.02 -10.53 3.85
CA SER A 274 16.41 -11.92 3.59
C SER A 274 16.73 -12.72 4.86
N THR A 275 16.38 -12.19 6.04
CA THR A 275 16.65 -12.88 7.31
C THR A 275 15.45 -12.89 8.25
N TRP A 276 15.31 -14.01 8.94
CA TRP A 276 14.26 -14.23 9.94
C TRP A 276 14.87 -14.65 11.26
N LEU A 277 14.27 -14.24 12.37
CA LEU A 277 14.68 -14.63 13.71
C LEU A 277 13.81 -15.76 14.23
N THR A 278 14.46 -16.72 14.88
CA THR A 278 13.83 -17.71 15.75
C THR A 278 14.48 -17.66 17.13
N ARG A 279 13.89 -18.35 18.11
CA ARG A 279 14.52 -18.54 19.43
C ARG A 279 15.90 -19.23 19.38
N HIS A 280 16.26 -19.82 18.24
CA HIS A 280 17.52 -20.53 18.00
C HIS A 280 18.53 -19.70 17.20
N GLY A 281 18.17 -18.48 16.78
CA GLY A 281 19.01 -17.60 15.98
C GLY A 281 18.39 -17.27 14.62
N LYS A 282 19.20 -16.65 13.76
CA LYS A 282 18.81 -16.23 12.41
C LYS A 282 18.65 -17.43 11.47
N VAL A 283 17.61 -17.38 10.65
CA VAL A 283 17.28 -18.32 9.58
C VAL A 283 17.40 -17.59 8.24
N TYR A 284 17.92 -18.31 7.25
CA TYR A 284 18.11 -17.86 5.87
C TYR A 284 17.45 -18.89 4.95
N PHE A 285 16.70 -18.44 3.95
CA PHE A 285 16.18 -19.31 2.91
C PHE A 285 17.13 -19.28 1.72
N ASP A 286 17.62 -20.46 1.32
CA ASP A 286 18.54 -20.57 0.20
C ASP A 286 17.87 -20.13 -1.10
N GLY A 287 18.59 -19.35 -1.91
CA GLY A 287 18.09 -18.84 -3.18
C GLY A 287 16.99 -17.77 -3.08
N MET A 288 16.79 -17.12 -1.94
CA MET A 288 15.85 -15.98 -1.80
C MET A 288 16.61 -14.72 -1.39
N ASP A 289 16.36 -13.61 -2.08
CA ASP A 289 16.98 -12.32 -1.79
C ASP A 289 16.05 -11.37 -1.05
N TRP A 290 14.75 -11.66 -1.08
CA TRP A 290 13.74 -10.95 -0.32
C TRP A 290 12.63 -11.91 0.11
N GLY A 291 12.03 -11.69 1.26
CA GLY A 291 10.80 -12.35 1.67
C GLY A 291 9.97 -11.53 2.64
N GLY A 292 8.67 -11.77 2.60
CA GLY A 292 7.68 -11.09 3.40
C GLY A 292 7.49 -11.70 4.78
N GLU A 293 6.40 -11.28 5.41
CA GLU A 293 5.99 -11.76 6.73
C GLU A 293 5.19 -13.06 6.65
N PHE A 294 5.31 -13.88 7.68
CA PHE A 294 4.53 -15.11 7.78
C PHE A 294 3.09 -14.79 8.14
N ASN A 295 2.15 -15.37 7.38
CA ASN A 295 0.73 -15.32 7.73
C ASN A 295 0.39 -16.36 8.81
N ALA A 296 -0.82 -16.29 9.35
CA ALA A 296 -1.32 -17.22 10.39
C ALA A 296 -1.38 -18.71 9.96
N HIS A 297 -1.04 -19.03 8.71
CA HIS A 297 -0.96 -20.38 8.17
C HIS A 297 0.47 -20.91 8.03
N GLY A 298 1.47 -20.15 8.52
CA GLY A 298 2.86 -20.58 8.62
C GLY A 298 3.62 -20.51 7.29
N PHE A 299 3.23 -19.62 6.39
CA PHE A 299 3.96 -19.35 5.15
C PHE A 299 4.00 -17.86 4.80
N ALA A 300 5.01 -17.47 4.00
CA ALA A 300 5.23 -16.12 3.49
C ALA A 300 5.56 -16.17 1.99
N ILE A 301 5.49 -15.03 1.32
CA ILE A 301 5.91 -14.89 -0.08
C ILE A 301 7.40 -14.52 -0.12
N GLY A 302 8.16 -15.16 -1.01
CA GLY A 302 9.58 -14.91 -1.23
C GLY A 302 9.88 -14.52 -2.68
N ARG A 303 10.99 -13.80 -2.90
CA ARG A 303 11.51 -13.38 -4.20
C ARG A 303 12.97 -13.82 -4.35
N ASN A 304 13.35 -14.12 -5.59
CA ASN A 304 14.71 -14.39 -6.02
C ASN A 304 15.03 -13.59 -7.29
N SER A 305 15.92 -12.59 -7.22
CA SER A 305 16.41 -11.86 -8.41
C SER A 305 17.43 -12.63 -9.25
N HIS A 306 17.82 -13.84 -8.84
CA HIS A 306 18.86 -14.64 -9.48
C HIS A 306 20.20 -13.88 -9.60
N TYR A 307 20.50 -13.00 -8.64
CA TYR A 307 21.72 -12.19 -8.65
C TYR A 307 23.01 -13.03 -8.80
N GLY A 308 23.05 -14.20 -8.14
CA GLY A 308 24.18 -15.13 -8.21
C GLY A 308 24.34 -15.85 -9.56
N GLU A 309 23.34 -15.76 -10.45
CA GLU A 309 23.32 -16.41 -11.77
C GLU A 309 23.65 -15.45 -12.92
N ARG A 310 23.93 -14.17 -12.61
CA ARG A 310 24.23 -13.15 -13.61
C ARG A 310 25.52 -13.47 -14.37
N VAL A 311 25.45 -13.48 -15.70
CA VAL A 311 26.59 -13.70 -16.60
C VAL A 311 26.89 -12.41 -17.35
N GLU A 312 28.14 -11.95 -17.27
CA GLU A 312 28.57 -10.74 -17.96
C GLU A 312 28.29 -10.81 -19.47
N GLY A 313 27.64 -9.78 -20.01
CA GLY A 313 27.26 -9.69 -21.41
C GLY A 313 25.99 -10.46 -21.80
N GLN A 314 25.29 -11.09 -20.86
CA GLN A 314 23.96 -11.68 -21.08
C GLN A 314 22.88 -10.91 -20.31
N PRO A 315 21.62 -10.90 -20.79
CA PRO A 315 20.50 -10.37 -20.03
C PRO A 315 20.34 -11.14 -18.72
N ASN A 316 20.09 -10.43 -17.63
CA ASN A 316 19.78 -11.07 -16.36
C ASN A 316 18.45 -11.83 -16.48
N PRO A 317 18.33 -13.03 -15.88
CA PRO A 317 17.03 -13.68 -15.75
C PRO A 317 16.08 -12.81 -14.92
N PRO A 318 14.76 -12.82 -15.24
CA PRO A 318 13.78 -12.07 -14.46
C PRO A 318 13.70 -12.63 -13.04
N ALA A 319 13.35 -11.77 -12.08
CA ALA A 319 13.09 -12.23 -10.72
C ALA A 319 11.96 -13.27 -10.72
N THR A 320 12.10 -14.29 -9.87
CA THR A 320 11.07 -15.30 -9.64
C THR A 320 10.53 -15.19 -8.23
N TRP A 321 9.34 -15.73 -8.03
CA TRP A 321 8.65 -15.74 -6.75
C TRP A 321 8.56 -17.15 -6.17
N GLY A 322 8.27 -17.25 -4.88
CA GLY A 322 8.10 -18.51 -4.18
C GLY A 322 7.34 -18.36 -2.86
N ILE A 323 7.21 -19.50 -2.17
CA ILE A 323 6.61 -19.60 -0.85
C ILE A 323 7.69 -20.04 0.15
N LEU A 324 7.80 -19.32 1.25
CA LEU A 324 8.64 -19.64 2.41
C LEU A 324 7.77 -20.25 3.50
N ARG A 325 8.25 -21.24 4.24
CA ARG A 325 7.53 -21.87 5.36
C ARG A 325 8.23 -21.66 6.70
N THR A 326 7.45 -21.65 7.78
CA THR A 326 7.95 -21.49 9.15
C THR A 326 8.88 -22.61 9.63
N ASP A 327 8.96 -23.74 8.92
CA ASP A 327 9.90 -24.83 9.16
C ASP A 327 11.25 -24.67 8.43
N GLY A 328 11.45 -23.58 7.68
CA GLY A 328 12.69 -23.28 6.97
C GLY A 328 12.76 -23.81 5.54
N GLU A 329 11.68 -24.42 5.03
CA GLU A 329 11.60 -24.82 3.61
C GLU A 329 11.17 -23.66 2.70
N CYS A 330 11.68 -23.65 1.46
CA CYS A 330 11.28 -22.71 0.41
C CYS A 330 10.93 -23.47 -0.88
N PHE A 331 9.88 -23.02 -1.56
CA PHE A 331 9.38 -23.59 -2.81
C PHE A 331 9.22 -22.49 -3.86
N ALA A 332 9.83 -22.67 -5.04
CA ALA A 332 9.61 -21.77 -6.17
C ALA A 332 8.16 -21.86 -6.66
N ALA A 333 7.59 -20.72 -7.01
CA ALA A 333 6.28 -20.66 -7.64
C ALA A 333 6.33 -21.34 -9.03
N PRO A 334 5.19 -21.87 -9.51
CA PRO A 334 5.09 -22.39 -10.88
C PRO A 334 5.48 -21.32 -11.91
N GLY A 335 6.15 -21.70 -13.00
CA GLY A 335 6.64 -20.73 -14.00
C GLY A 335 5.55 -19.94 -14.75
N ASN A 336 4.27 -20.28 -14.58
CA ASN A 336 3.14 -19.53 -15.09
C ASN A 336 2.53 -18.56 -14.05
N ALA A 337 3.05 -18.52 -12.83
CA ALA A 337 2.75 -17.50 -11.82
C ALA A 337 3.72 -16.33 -12.02
N LEU A 338 3.20 -15.19 -12.48
CA LEU A 338 4.01 -14.01 -12.81
C LEU A 338 4.45 -13.27 -11.54
N GLU A 339 3.50 -12.99 -10.65
CA GLU A 339 3.74 -12.26 -9.40
C GLU A 339 2.58 -12.44 -8.42
N PRO A 340 2.81 -12.22 -7.12
CA PRO A 340 1.75 -12.21 -6.13
C PRO A 340 0.78 -11.04 -6.38
N LEU A 341 -0.50 -11.28 -6.12
CA LEU A 341 -1.54 -10.27 -6.22
C LEU A 341 -1.38 -9.24 -5.09
N THR A 342 -1.49 -7.95 -5.43
CA THR A 342 -1.52 -6.85 -4.46
C THR A 342 -2.91 -6.22 -4.36
N ASP A 343 -3.16 -5.53 -3.26
CA ASP A 343 -4.30 -4.64 -3.09
C ASP A 343 -4.04 -3.25 -3.73
N GLY A 344 -4.97 -2.32 -3.51
CA GLY A 344 -4.90 -0.97 -4.06
C GLY A 344 -3.74 -0.12 -3.51
N ASP A 345 -3.13 -0.53 -2.40
CA ASP A 345 -2.02 0.17 -1.75
C ASP A 345 -0.67 -0.49 -2.10
N GLY A 346 -0.67 -1.55 -2.93
CA GLY A 346 0.55 -2.27 -3.33
C GLY A 346 1.03 -3.32 -2.32
N MET A 347 0.25 -3.58 -1.26
CA MET A 347 0.52 -4.63 -0.30
C MET A 347 -0.05 -5.96 -0.79
N PHE A 348 0.52 -7.10 -0.38
CA PHE A 348 -0.01 -8.40 -0.80
C PHE A 348 -1.48 -8.59 -0.36
N ASP A 349 -2.31 -9.08 -1.28
CA ASP A 349 -3.71 -9.39 -0.99
C ASP A 349 -3.78 -10.42 0.15
N GLN A 350 -4.50 -10.07 1.22
CA GLN A 350 -4.57 -10.92 2.40
C GLN A 350 -5.44 -12.15 2.12
N ALA A 351 -4.96 -13.30 2.58
CA ALA A 351 -5.70 -14.54 2.47
C ALA A 351 -7.04 -14.47 3.23
N GLU A 352 -8.08 -15.08 2.65
CA GLU A 352 -9.37 -15.19 3.31
C GLU A 352 -9.31 -16.03 4.59
N THR A 353 -10.29 -15.85 5.47
CA THR A 353 -10.36 -16.59 6.73
C THR A 353 -10.31 -18.11 6.52
N ASN A 354 -9.42 -18.81 7.25
CA ASN A 354 -9.19 -20.25 7.10
C ASN A 354 -8.74 -20.70 5.69
N THR A 355 -8.22 -19.79 4.86
CA THR A 355 -7.70 -20.10 3.52
C THR A 355 -6.18 -20.03 3.52
N PRO A 356 -5.47 -21.17 3.59
CA PRO A 356 -4.01 -21.18 3.53
C PRO A 356 -3.51 -21.11 2.08
N LEU A 357 -3.93 -20.09 1.33
CA LEU A 357 -3.57 -19.89 -0.07
C LEU A 357 -3.01 -18.49 -0.31
N ALA A 358 -1.95 -18.38 -1.12
CA ALA A 358 -1.50 -17.13 -1.71
C ALA A 358 -2.09 -16.96 -3.12
N VAL A 359 -2.49 -15.74 -3.48
CA VAL A 359 -3.03 -15.45 -4.81
C VAL A 359 -1.92 -14.83 -5.67
N PHE A 360 -1.74 -15.37 -6.87
CA PHE A 360 -0.79 -14.91 -7.86
C PHE A 360 -1.51 -14.54 -9.16
N ILE A 361 -1.04 -13.49 -9.82
CA ILE A 361 -1.40 -13.20 -11.20
C ILE A 361 -0.71 -14.23 -12.09
N GLY A 362 -1.49 -14.95 -12.90
CA GLY A 362 -0.99 -15.89 -13.89
C GLY A 362 -0.79 -15.24 -15.26
N ASN A 363 -0.23 -16.00 -16.19
CA ASN A 363 0.02 -15.54 -17.57
C ASN A 363 -1.07 -15.94 -18.58
N ASP A 364 -2.17 -16.56 -18.13
CA ASP A 364 -3.23 -17.12 -18.97
C ASP A 364 -4.62 -16.48 -18.71
N ASP A 365 -4.63 -15.17 -18.42
CA ASP A 365 -5.81 -14.41 -17.97
C ASP A 365 -6.46 -15.01 -16.69
N ASP A 366 -5.62 -15.53 -15.80
CA ASP A 366 -6.03 -16.22 -14.59
C ASP A 366 -5.32 -15.70 -13.33
N LEU A 367 -5.93 -16.05 -12.20
CA LEU A 367 -5.36 -15.93 -10.87
C LEU A 367 -5.12 -17.35 -10.35
N LEU A 368 -3.90 -17.58 -9.90
CA LEU A 368 -3.44 -18.86 -9.37
C LEU A 368 -3.47 -18.79 -7.85
N MET A 369 -4.18 -19.72 -7.20
CA MET A 369 -4.15 -19.84 -5.74
C MET A 369 -3.18 -20.95 -5.36
N LEU A 370 -2.04 -20.56 -4.81
CA LEU A 370 -0.97 -21.47 -4.41
C LEU A 370 -1.12 -21.88 -2.95
N ASP A 371 -0.94 -23.16 -2.66
CA ASP A 371 -0.83 -23.65 -1.28
C ASP A 371 0.55 -23.35 -0.66
N ARG A 372 0.73 -23.75 0.60
CA ARG A 372 1.97 -23.57 1.36
C ARG A 372 3.21 -24.26 0.76
N ASP A 373 3.03 -25.18 -0.20
CA ASP A 373 4.10 -25.86 -0.92
C ASP A 373 4.26 -25.30 -2.35
N ALA A 374 3.72 -24.09 -2.61
CA ALA A 374 3.68 -23.42 -3.91
C ALA A 374 2.96 -24.22 -5.02
N ARG A 375 2.07 -25.16 -4.67
CA ARG A 375 1.28 -25.91 -5.67
C ARG A 375 -0.02 -25.18 -5.98
N ILE A 376 -0.40 -25.16 -7.26
CA ILE A 376 -1.67 -24.58 -7.68
C ILE A 376 -2.82 -25.43 -7.15
N ALA A 377 -3.52 -24.92 -6.15
CA ALA A 377 -4.71 -25.55 -5.57
C ALA A 377 -5.97 -25.19 -6.39
N PHE A 378 -6.05 -23.95 -6.86
CA PHE A 378 -7.17 -23.45 -7.66
C PHE A 378 -6.68 -22.47 -8.73
N ARG A 379 -7.49 -22.35 -9.80
CA ARG A 379 -7.33 -21.31 -10.82
C ARG A 379 -8.65 -20.60 -11.03
N LEU A 380 -8.66 -19.28 -10.91
CA LEU A 380 -9.79 -18.44 -11.25
C LEU A 380 -9.48 -17.71 -12.55
N ARG A 381 -10.22 -17.98 -13.62
CA ARG A 381 -9.90 -17.53 -14.97
C ARG A 381 -11.02 -16.71 -15.58
N ARG A 382 -10.65 -15.72 -16.38
CA ARG A 382 -11.58 -15.01 -17.26
C ARG A 382 -11.84 -15.85 -18.51
N GLU A 383 -13.10 -16.23 -18.72
CA GLU A 383 -13.55 -16.96 -19.90
C GLU A 383 -14.49 -16.07 -20.74
N SER A 384 -14.63 -16.39 -22.03
CA SER A 384 -15.49 -15.66 -22.96
C SER A 384 -16.46 -16.58 -23.68
N CYS A 385 -17.65 -16.08 -23.99
CA CYS A 385 -18.63 -16.71 -24.87
C CYS A 385 -19.22 -15.68 -25.84
N ALA A 386 -20.16 -16.11 -26.70
CA ALA A 386 -20.81 -15.22 -27.66
C ALA A 386 -21.57 -14.06 -26.99
N ASP A 387 -22.04 -14.24 -25.76
CA ASP A 387 -22.89 -13.30 -25.03
C ASP A 387 -22.12 -12.41 -24.04
N GLY A 388 -20.79 -12.59 -23.89
CA GLY A 388 -19.96 -11.79 -22.98
C GLY A 388 -18.84 -12.57 -22.30
N GLN A 389 -18.36 -12.05 -21.16
CA GLN A 389 -17.31 -12.67 -20.33
C GLN A 389 -17.86 -13.16 -18.99
N TYR A 390 -17.19 -14.15 -18.41
CA TYR A 390 -17.52 -14.70 -17.09
C TYR A 390 -16.26 -15.23 -16.41
N ALA A 391 -16.27 -15.28 -15.08
CA ALA A 391 -15.21 -15.93 -14.31
C ALA A 391 -15.51 -17.42 -14.17
N ALA A 392 -14.47 -18.26 -14.22
CA ALA A 392 -14.55 -19.70 -14.04
C ALA A 392 -13.50 -20.16 -13.02
N LEU A 393 -13.93 -20.93 -12.01
CA LEU A 393 -13.06 -21.51 -11.00
C LEU A 393 -12.79 -22.98 -11.31
N TYR A 394 -11.52 -23.36 -11.35
CA TYR A 394 -11.03 -24.72 -11.57
C TYR A 394 -10.23 -25.23 -10.37
N ASP A 395 -10.25 -26.54 -10.13
CA ASP A 395 -9.37 -27.20 -9.17
C ASP A 395 -7.98 -27.54 -9.74
N ASP A 396 -7.13 -28.14 -8.90
CA ASP A 396 -5.77 -28.62 -9.21
C ASP A 396 -5.68 -29.59 -10.40
N LYS A 397 -6.81 -30.22 -10.78
CA LYS A 397 -6.92 -31.15 -11.92
C LYS A 397 -7.61 -30.53 -13.13
N ALA A 398 -7.74 -29.20 -13.15
CA ALA A 398 -8.42 -28.44 -14.19
C ALA A 398 -9.90 -28.81 -14.37
N ARG A 399 -10.56 -29.34 -13.34
CA ARG A 399 -12.01 -29.57 -13.37
C ARG A 399 -12.74 -28.29 -12.98
N LEU A 400 -13.69 -27.87 -13.82
CA LEU A 400 -14.55 -26.73 -13.57
C LEU A 400 -15.42 -26.97 -12.32
N LEU A 401 -15.35 -26.04 -11.37
CA LEU A 401 -16.12 -26.08 -10.12
C LEU A 401 -17.26 -25.04 -10.08
N TRP A 402 -17.08 -23.89 -10.73
CA TRP A 402 -18.04 -22.78 -10.68
C TRP A 402 -17.83 -21.79 -11.83
N THR A 403 -18.90 -21.08 -12.19
CA THR A 403 -18.87 -19.94 -13.12
C THR A 403 -19.71 -18.79 -12.60
N SER A 404 -19.28 -17.55 -12.83
CA SER A 404 -20.12 -16.37 -12.61
C SER A 404 -21.25 -16.29 -13.65
N ALA A 405 -22.17 -15.34 -13.45
CA ALA A 405 -23.05 -14.92 -14.53
C ALA A 405 -22.23 -14.33 -15.69
N VAL A 406 -22.70 -14.51 -16.93
CA VAL A 406 -22.14 -13.87 -18.11
C VAL A 406 -22.49 -12.37 -18.07
N GLY A 407 -21.50 -11.52 -18.31
CA GLY A 407 -21.65 -10.07 -18.27
C GLY A 407 -20.70 -9.34 -19.22
N GLY A 408 -20.51 -8.05 -18.95
CA GLY A 408 -19.57 -7.21 -19.69
C GLY A 408 -18.11 -7.61 -19.48
N PRO A 409 -17.16 -6.83 -20.03
CA PRO A 409 -15.75 -7.09 -19.88
C PRO A 409 -15.31 -7.22 -18.42
N ILE A 410 -14.45 -8.19 -18.14
CA ILE A 410 -13.80 -8.41 -16.86
C ILE A 410 -12.37 -7.88 -16.96
N ASP A 411 -12.07 -6.89 -16.12
CA ASP A 411 -10.73 -6.37 -15.95
C ASP A 411 -9.89 -7.37 -15.15
N LEU A 412 -8.67 -7.62 -15.63
CA LEU A 412 -7.70 -8.41 -14.89
C LEU A 412 -6.94 -7.48 -13.94
N PRO A 413 -6.54 -7.95 -12.75
CA PRO A 413 -5.60 -7.22 -11.93
C PRO A 413 -4.33 -6.87 -12.71
N ALA A 414 -3.93 -5.60 -12.67
CA ALA A 414 -2.71 -5.16 -13.33
C ALA A 414 -1.49 -5.64 -12.53
N PRO A 415 -0.42 -6.10 -13.21
CA PRO A 415 0.82 -6.41 -12.52
C PRO A 415 1.41 -5.17 -11.84
N PHE A 416 1.75 -5.30 -10.56
CA PHE A 416 2.39 -4.30 -9.74
C PHE A 416 3.92 -4.40 -9.80
N PHE A 417 4.54 -5.55 -9.56
CA PHE A 417 6.00 -5.65 -9.50
C PHE A 417 6.62 -5.68 -10.90
N VAL A 418 6.08 -6.51 -11.79
CA VAL A 418 6.46 -6.62 -13.20
C VAL A 418 5.67 -5.62 -14.04
N ALA A 419 5.69 -4.35 -13.63
CA ALA A 419 4.94 -3.27 -14.27
C ALA A 419 5.33 -3.15 -15.77
N PRO A 420 4.40 -3.42 -16.71
CA PRO A 420 4.67 -3.25 -18.13
C PRO A 420 5.02 -1.78 -18.44
N PRO A 421 5.95 -1.48 -19.37
CA PRO A 421 6.36 -0.10 -19.65
C PRO A 421 5.21 0.89 -19.90
N HIS A 422 4.14 0.44 -20.56
CA HIS A 422 2.98 1.28 -20.86
C HIS A 422 2.20 1.73 -19.61
N THR A 423 2.31 1.02 -18.47
CA THR A 423 1.63 1.40 -17.24
C THR A 423 2.30 2.58 -16.52
N LEU A 424 3.52 2.95 -16.94
CA LEU A 424 4.23 4.12 -16.44
C LEU A 424 4.10 5.33 -17.38
N MET A 425 3.44 5.18 -18.53
CA MET A 425 3.28 6.29 -19.47
C MET A 425 2.26 7.30 -18.94
N ASP A 426 2.50 8.59 -19.19
CA ASP A 426 1.65 9.69 -18.76
C ASP A 426 0.75 10.19 -19.92
N LYS A 427 1.21 11.18 -20.71
CA LYS A 427 0.45 11.74 -21.85
C LYS A 427 0.45 10.85 -23.11
N LEU A 428 1.14 9.71 -23.11
CA LEU A 428 1.25 8.77 -24.23
C LEU A 428 0.63 7.41 -23.89
N PRO A 429 -0.24 6.82 -24.71
CA PRO A 429 -0.76 5.48 -24.43
C PRO A 429 0.31 4.38 -24.63
N SER A 430 1.30 4.64 -25.49
CA SER A 430 2.46 3.79 -25.72
C SER A 430 3.55 4.55 -26.49
N LEU A 431 4.76 3.98 -26.55
CA LEU A 431 5.88 4.52 -27.32
C LEU A 431 5.69 4.46 -28.84
N ASP A 432 4.66 3.80 -29.35
CA ASP A 432 4.37 3.78 -30.79
C ASP A 432 3.91 5.16 -31.30
N GLY A 433 3.28 5.96 -30.43
CA GLY A 433 2.89 7.34 -30.73
C GLY A 433 4.00 8.39 -30.50
N LEU A 434 5.19 7.99 -30.04
CA LEU A 434 6.23 8.91 -29.60
C LEU A 434 6.64 9.92 -30.69
N ILE A 435 6.81 9.46 -31.92
CA ILE A 435 7.27 10.32 -33.03
C ILE A 435 6.21 11.36 -33.41
N ASP A 436 4.94 10.95 -33.50
CA ASP A 436 3.85 11.88 -33.84
C ASP A 436 3.60 12.88 -32.72
N PHE A 437 3.77 12.45 -31.46
CA PHE A 437 3.75 13.33 -30.30
C PHE A 437 4.87 14.36 -30.33
N ALA A 438 6.11 13.94 -30.58
CA ALA A 438 7.27 14.84 -30.72
C ALA A 438 7.06 15.87 -31.85
N LYS A 439 6.53 15.45 -33.00
CA LYS A 439 6.18 16.36 -34.10
C LYS A 439 5.14 17.39 -33.72
N THR A 440 4.12 16.98 -32.97
CA THR A 440 3.07 17.88 -32.48
C THR A 440 3.68 18.95 -31.56
N MET A 441 4.59 18.56 -30.67
CA MET A 441 5.31 19.50 -29.81
C MET A 441 6.21 20.45 -30.60
N LEU A 442 6.96 19.94 -31.59
CA LEU A 442 7.80 20.77 -32.46
C LEU A 442 6.97 21.81 -33.23
N ALA A 443 5.84 21.41 -33.80
CA ALA A 443 4.92 22.30 -34.51
C ALA A 443 4.30 23.35 -33.57
N ASP A 444 4.03 22.98 -32.31
CA ASP A 444 3.55 23.91 -31.29
C ASP A 444 4.60 24.97 -30.94
N THR A 445 5.83 24.55 -30.66
CA THR A 445 6.96 25.45 -30.40
C THR A 445 7.21 26.40 -31.58
N GLU A 446 7.23 25.89 -32.82
CA GLU A 446 7.38 26.71 -34.03
C GLU A 446 6.25 27.73 -34.17
N ARG A 447 4.99 27.33 -33.91
CA ARG A 447 3.85 28.24 -33.94
C ARG A 447 3.95 29.35 -32.87
N LYS A 448 4.35 29.01 -31.64
CA LYS A 448 4.60 29.97 -30.55
C LYS A 448 5.66 30.99 -30.97
N LEU A 449 6.77 30.50 -31.52
CA LEU A 449 7.85 31.33 -32.05
C LEU A 449 7.39 32.28 -33.16
N HIS A 450 6.63 31.80 -34.15
CA HIS A 450 6.10 32.64 -35.23
C HIS A 450 5.04 33.63 -34.78
N ARG A 451 4.23 33.32 -33.76
CA ARG A 451 3.29 34.28 -33.20
C ARG A 451 4.05 35.39 -32.49
N PHE A 452 4.99 35.04 -31.62
CA PHE A 452 5.83 36.02 -30.93
C PHE A 452 6.57 36.94 -31.91
N ALA A 453 7.22 36.37 -32.93
CA ALA A 453 7.95 37.15 -33.93
C ALA A 453 7.07 38.09 -34.80
N ARG A 454 5.75 37.87 -34.87
CA ARG A 454 4.82 38.69 -35.68
C ARG A 454 3.97 39.66 -34.87
N GLU A 455 3.65 39.30 -33.63
CA GLU A 455 2.61 39.96 -32.84
C GLU A 455 3.11 40.37 -31.46
N GLY A 456 4.27 39.88 -31.01
CA GLY A 456 4.76 40.07 -29.63
C GLY A 456 3.96 39.32 -28.57
N GLU A 457 2.95 38.55 -28.98
CA GLU A 457 2.09 37.79 -28.08
C GLU A 457 2.75 36.47 -27.67
N ILE A 458 2.73 36.20 -26.36
CA ILE A 458 3.12 34.92 -25.78
C ILE A 458 1.85 34.31 -25.19
N GLU A 459 1.44 33.16 -25.70
CA GLU A 459 0.35 32.39 -25.11
C GLU A 459 0.80 31.91 -23.72
N ASP A 460 0.05 32.31 -22.69
CA ASP A 460 0.22 31.79 -21.34
C ASP A 460 -0.61 30.51 -21.23
N ASP A 461 -0.07 29.44 -21.79
CA ASP A 461 -0.62 28.10 -21.60
C ASP A 461 -0.34 27.72 -20.14
N GLY A 462 -1.33 27.89 -19.25
CA GLY A 462 -1.24 27.61 -17.81
C GLY A 462 -0.88 26.16 -17.42
N ASP A 463 -0.36 25.35 -18.35
CA ASP A 463 0.17 23.99 -18.20
C ASP A 463 1.71 23.97 -18.03
N ASN A 464 2.41 25.11 -18.11
CA ASN A 464 3.82 25.23 -17.71
C ASN A 464 3.99 25.29 -16.16
N SER A 465 2.92 25.03 -15.40
CA SER A 465 2.90 24.96 -13.94
C SER A 465 3.42 23.65 -13.36
N GLU A 466 3.75 22.64 -14.19
CA GLU A 466 4.49 21.45 -13.72
C GLU A 466 6.00 21.73 -13.46
N VAL A 467 6.39 23.02 -13.36
CA VAL A 467 7.71 23.47 -12.89
C VAL A 467 7.72 23.68 -11.37
N ASP A 468 6.58 23.55 -10.68
CA ASP A 468 6.54 23.58 -9.22
C ASP A 468 7.12 22.26 -8.67
N ASP A 469 8.14 22.40 -7.81
CA ASP A 469 8.79 21.41 -6.94
C ASP A 469 10.25 21.00 -7.27
N ALA A 470 10.99 21.77 -8.09
CA ALA A 470 12.45 21.73 -8.02
C ALA A 470 12.93 22.85 -7.09
N ASP A 471 13.06 22.50 -5.80
CA ASP A 471 13.78 23.19 -4.73
C ASP A 471 13.67 24.72 -4.68
N ASP A 472 12.92 25.16 -3.67
CA ASP A 472 12.90 26.48 -3.03
C ASP A 472 14.26 26.80 -2.36
N ASP A 473 15.38 26.48 -3.02
CA ASP A 473 16.70 26.96 -2.65
C ASP A 473 16.96 28.26 -3.44
N ASP A 474 16.97 29.34 -2.67
CA ASP A 474 17.36 30.72 -2.98
C ASP A 474 18.75 30.85 -3.67
N ASP A 475 18.93 30.26 -4.85
CA ASP A 475 20.01 30.62 -5.75
C ASP A 475 19.46 31.64 -6.76
N GLU A 476 19.58 32.89 -6.31
CA GLU A 476 19.53 34.17 -7.03
C GLU A 476 20.43 34.15 -8.28
N TYR A 477 20.11 33.30 -9.27
CA TYR A 477 20.54 33.51 -10.64
C TYR A 477 19.52 34.44 -11.27
N ASP A 478 19.95 35.67 -11.59
CA ASP A 478 19.29 36.53 -12.55
C ASP A 478 18.94 35.67 -13.78
N ASP A 479 17.70 35.16 -13.83
CA ASP A 479 17.18 34.49 -15.01
C ASP A 479 17.12 35.59 -16.08
N ASP A 480 18.10 35.61 -17.00
CA ASP A 480 18.11 36.51 -18.15
C ASP A 480 16.71 36.51 -18.77
N GLU A 481 16.14 37.68 -19.07
CA GLU A 481 14.77 37.81 -19.61
C GLU A 481 14.56 36.93 -20.86
N ASP A 482 15.64 36.72 -21.63
CA ASP A 482 15.69 35.82 -22.79
C ASP A 482 15.52 34.34 -22.41
N ALA A 483 16.06 33.88 -21.28
CA ALA A 483 15.89 32.51 -20.79
C ALA A 483 14.44 32.27 -20.32
N ALA A 484 13.84 33.23 -19.64
CA ALA A 484 12.43 33.20 -19.26
C ALA A 484 11.50 33.18 -20.49
N LEU A 485 11.81 34.00 -21.51
CA LEU A 485 11.11 33.99 -22.78
C LEU A 485 11.26 32.64 -23.51
N GLY A 486 12.48 32.08 -23.54
CA GLY A 486 12.77 30.75 -24.09
C GLY A 486 11.91 29.66 -23.46
N ARG A 487 11.78 29.64 -22.12
CA ARG A 487 10.92 28.69 -21.41
C ARG A 487 9.44 28.81 -21.78
N ARG A 488 8.94 30.03 -22.02
CA ARG A 488 7.53 30.28 -22.42
C ARG A 488 7.24 29.92 -23.88
N LEU A 489 8.24 30.02 -24.76
CA LEU A 489 8.12 29.62 -26.17
C LEU A 489 8.32 28.12 -26.39
N SER A 490 8.90 27.43 -25.39
CA SER A 490 9.13 26.00 -25.41
C SER A 490 7.86 25.20 -25.15
N ALA A 491 7.82 23.96 -25.64
CA ALA A 491 6.83 22.96 -25.25
C ALA A 491 7.52 21.88 -24.44
N ARG A 492 7.10 21.66 -23.18
CA ARG A 492 7.62 20.61 -22.30
C ARG A 492 6.47 19.68 -21.91
N SER A 493 6.71 18.37 -21.92
CA SER A 493 5.71 17.39 -21.50
C SER A 493 6.37 16.18 -20.87
N ARG A 494 5.85 15.76 -19.72
CA ARG A 494 6.15 14.45 -19.16
C ARG A 494 5.51 13.36 -20.01
N ILE A 495 6.28 12.33 -20.31
CA ILE A 495 5.82 11.16 -21.09
C ILE A 495 5.84 9.87 -20.28
N VAL A 496 6.59 9.84 -19.17
CA VAL A 496 6.66 8.71 -18.24
C VAL A 496 6.72 9.26 -16.82
N ARG A 497 6.00 8.62 -15.91
CA ARG A 497 6.11 8.84 -14.46
C ARG A 497 6.00 7.51 -13.74
N PHE A 498 6.85 7.33 -12.73
CA PHE A 498 6.54 6.43 -11.64
C PHE A 498 6.72 7.14 -10.31
N TYR A 499 5.96 6.72 -9.32
CA TYR A 499 6.07 7.18 -7.94
C TYR A 499 5.81 5.98 -7.03
N VAL A 500 6.69 5.78 -6.06
CA VAL A 500 6.61 4.77 -5.02
C VAL A 500 6.87 5.49 -3.70
N ASN A 501 5.94 5.37 -2.77
CA ASN A 501 6.07 6.02 -1.47
C ASN A 501 7.10 5.32 -0.56
N GLU A 502 7.56 6.03 0.47
CA GLU A 502 8.53 5.55 1.46
C GLU A 502 8.11 4.23 2.13
N GLU A 503 6.82 4.03 2.40
CA GLU A 503 6.32 2.79 3.03
C GLU A 503 6.59 1.57 2.14
N LEU A 504 6.28 1.67 0.86
CA LEU A 504 6.50 0.60 -0.12
C LEU A 504 7.98 0.41 -0.41
N VAL A 505 8.76 1.49 -0.52
CA VAL A 505 10.22 1.40 -0.69
C VAL A 505 10.86 0.71 0.53
N GLY A 506 10.42 1.06 1.74
CA GLY A 506 10.88 0.45 2.98
C GLY A 506 10.52 -1.03 3.11
N TYR A 507 9.33 -1.43 2.64
CA TYR A 507 8.90 -2.83 2.68
C TYR A 507 9.51 -3.69 1.55
N TYR A 508 9.54 -3.14 0.34
CA TYR A 508 10.08 -3.73 -0.89
C TYR A 508 11.37 -3.01 -1.32
N SER A 509 12.47 -3.31 -0.63
CA SER A 509 13.79 -2.73 -0.91
C SER A 509 14.26 -2.82 -2.37
N PHE A 510 13.77 -3.80 -3.13
CA PHE A 510 14.10 -3.99 -4.54
C PHE A 510 13.23 -3.16 -5.52
N LEU A 511 12.10 -2.61 -5.06
CA LEU A 511 11.08 -2.03 -5.94
C LEU A 511 11.58 -0.76 -6.66
N ALA A 512 12.33 0.09 -5.97
CA ALA A 512 12.96 1.27 -6.54
C ALA A 512 13.90 0.92 -7.71
N GLU A 513 14.78 -0.08 -7.52
CA GLU A 513 15.68 -0.56 -8.56
C GLU A 513 14.90 -1.10 -9.77
N GLU A 514 13.83 -1.87 -9.53
CA GLU A 514 12.98 -2.40 -10.60
C GLU A 514 12.32 -1.28 -11.42
N ARG A 515 11.78 -0.25 -10.76
CA ARG A 515 11.17 0.92 -11.45
C ARG A 515 12.19 1.71 -12.26
N SER A 516 13.34 1.99 -11.66
CA SER A 516 14.45 2.66 -12.35
C SER A 516 14.94 1.87 -13.56
N ASN A 517 14.99 0.54 -13.49
CA ASN A 517 15.33 -0.32 -14.63
C ASN A 517 14.27 -0.31 -15.75
N VAL A 518 12.97 -0.20 -15.41
CA VAL A 518 11.92 -0.02 -16.43
C VAL A 518 12.04 1.35 -17.09
N LEU A 519 12.24 2.41 -16.31
CA LEU A 519 12.42 3.77 -16.83
C LEU A 519 13.65 3.88 -17.75
N PHE A 520 14.76 3.25 -17.35
CA PHE A 520 15.98 3.21 -18.17
C PHE A 520 15.75 2.52 -19.53
N ARG A 521 15.02 1.40 -19.54
CA ARG A 521 14.67 0.71 -20.79
C ARG A 521 13.78 1.57 -21.69
N ILE A 522 12.77 2.22 -21.12
CA ILE A 522 11.93 3.18 -21.86
C ILE A 522 12.77 4.30 -22.46
N LYS A 523 13.68 4.89 -21.66
CA LYS A 523 14.59 5.93 -22.13
C LYS A 523 15.42 5.46 -23.32
N GLN A 524 16.00 4.26 -23.26
CA GLN A 524 16.77 3.69 -24.37
C GLN A 524 15.91 3.54 -25.64
N ASP A 525 14.71 2.98 -25.51
CA ASP A 525 13.75 2.86 -26.62
C ASP A 525 13.38 4.21 -27.22
N CYS A 526 13.14 5.23 -26.38
CA CYS A 526 12.89 6.60 -26.83
C CYS A 526 14.08 7.15 -27.62
N VAL A 527 15.30 7.02 -27.09
CA VAL A 527 16.52 7.49 -27.74
C VAL A 527 16.71 6.81 -29.10
N GLU A 528 16.53 5.49 -29.19
CA GLU A 528 16.65 4.75 -30.44
C GLU A 528 15.62 5.21 -31.49
N ARG A 529 14.35 5.32 -31.10
CA ARG A 529 13.26 5.76 -31.99
C ARG A 529 13.46 7.20 -32.47
N LEU A 530 13.82 8.11 -31.56
CA LEU A 530 14.06 9.52 -31.87
C LEU A 530 15.29 9.67 -32.77
N SER A 531 16.40 8.98 -32.47
CA SER A 531 17.59 8.99 -33.34
C SER A 531 17.34 8.39 -34.72
N ALA A 532 16.52 7.34 -34.81
CA ALA A 532 16.15 6.77 -36.11
C ALA A 532 15.32 7.75 -36.98
N HIS A 533 14.56 8.65 -36.36
CA HIS A 533 13.71 9.61 -37.06
C HIS A 533 14.37 10.98 -37.32
N PHE A 534 14.97 11.57 -36.28
CA PHE A 534 15.53 12.93 -36.30
C PHE A 534 17.05 12.96 -36.52
N GLY A 535 17.72 11.81 -36.53
CA GLY A 535 19.14 11.69 -36.87
C GLY A 535 20.07 11.60 -35.66
N ALA A 536 21.32 12.00 -35.85
CA ALA A 536 22.34 11.93 -34.80
C ALA A 536 22.04 12.92 -33.67
N GLN A 537 22.38 12.53 -32.45
CA GLN A 537 22.29 13.41 -31.29
C GLN A 537 23.39 14.47 -31.33
N ASP A 538 23.11 15.62 -30.74
CA ASP A 538 24.11 16.65 -30.43
C ASP A 538 24.42 16.64 -28.93
N ASN A 539 25.71 16.76 -28.59
CA ASN A 539 26.20 16.73 -27.22
C ASN A 539 26.39 18.14 -26.63
N GLU A 540 26.35 19.19 -27.45
CA GLU A 540 26.51 20.58 -27.03
C GLU A 540 25.40 21.51 -27.58
N PRO A 541 24.11 21.21 -27.32
CA PRO A 541 23.01 22.01 -27.84
C PRO A 541 22.86 23.36 -27.13
N ASP A 542 22.54 24.40 -27.91
CA ASP A 542 22.34 25.78 -27.48
C ASP A 542 20.84 26.07 -27.20
N PHE A 543 20.28 25.45 -26.18
CA PHE A 543 18.86 25.63 -25.81
C PHE A 543 18.58 27.03 -25.21
N ALA A 544 17.61 27.74 -25.76
CA ALA A 544 16.95 28.82 -25.02
C ALA A 544 16.02 28.23 -23.95
N GLY A 545 16.16 28.64 -22.69
CA GLY A 545 15.34 28.10 -21.58
C GLY A 545 15.66 26.64 -21.24
N ARG A 546 16.94 26.28 -21.29
CA ARG A 546 17.49 24.94 -21.03
C ARG A 546 16.80 24.25 -19.84
N PRO A 547 16.51 22.93 -19.92
CA PRO A 547 16.06 22.18 -18.75
C PRO A 547 17.05 22.34 -17.59
N ASP A 548 16.49 22.41 -16.40
CA ASP A 548 17.13 22.47 -15.07
C ASP A 548 18.17 21.35 -14.84
N GLN A 549 18.09 20.25 -15.60
CA GLN A 549 18.95 19.08 -15.43
C GLN A 549 20.13 19.03 -16.40
N THR A 550 21.29 18.60 -15.89
CA THR A 550 22.55 18.58 -16.66
C THR A 550 22.66 17.41 -17.68
N TRP A 551 21.78 16.40 -17.62
CA TRP A 551 21.88 15.17 -18.43
C TRP A 551 20.67 14.99 -19.34
N PHE A 552 20.86 15.14 -20.66
CA PHE A 552 19.81 14.97 -21.68
C PHE A 552 20.37 14.43 -23.01
N HIS A 553 19.47 13.94 -23.86
CA HIS A 553 19.75 13.65 -25.28
C HIS A 553 19.02 14.68 -26.13
N ALA A 554 19.69 15.26 -27.13
CA ALA A 554 19.11 16.33 -27.95
C ALA A 554 19.27 16.06 -29.45
N TRP A 555 18.25 16.43 -30.23
CA TRP A 555 18.23 16.33 -31.69
C TRP A 555 17.90 17.69 -32.32
N PRO A 556 18.70 18.15 -33.29
CA PRO A 556 18.41 19.39 -34.00
C PRO A 556 17.32 19.13 -35.06
N VAL A 557 16.31 20.00 -35.09
CA VAL A 557 15.21 19.96 -36.06
C VAL A 557 15.08 21.33 -36.72
N SER A 558 15.11 21.38 -38.05
CA SER A 558 14.90 22.64 -38.77
C SER A 558 13.43 23.09 -38.68
N LEU A 559 13.19 24.39 -38.59
CA LEU A 559 11.84 24.96 -38.74
C LEU A 559 11.27 24.57 -40.11
N GLU A 560 9.98 24.27 -40.16
CA GLU A 560 9.29 24.08 -41.44
C GLU A 560 9.22 25.40 -42.23
N THR A 561 9.05 26.51 -41.51
CA THR A 561 9.03 27.87 -42.05
C THR A 561 10.11 28.72 -41.38
N PRO A 562 11.16 29.14 -42.09
CA PRO A 562 12.17 30.02 -41.51
C PRO A 562 11.60 31.36 -41.05
N LEU A 563 12.08 31.86 -39.91
CA LEU A 563 11.78 33.21 -39.44
C LEU A 563 12.30 34.27 -40.44
N PRO A 564 11.68 35.47 -40.49
CA PRO A 564 12.16 36.56 -41.35
C PRO A 564 13.66 36.85 -41.14
N GLY A 565 14.45 36.79 -42.20
CA GLY A 565 15.90 37.04 -42.15
C GLY A 565 16.75 35.85 -41.69
N ALA A 566 16.16 34.70 -41.36
CA ALA A 566 16.91 33.46 -41.09
C ALA A 566 17.43 32.86 -42.41
N ALA A 567 18.72 32.53 -42.46
CA ALA A 567 19.28 31.76 -43.56
C ALA A 567 19.00 30.26 -43.34
N ASP A 568 18.67 29.55 -44.41
CA ASP A 568 18.20 28.14 -44.43
C ASP A 568 19.19 27.11 -43.82
N THR A 569 20.39 27.53 -43.44
CA THR A 569 21.48 26.68 -42.92
C THR A 569 22.12 27.17 -41.61
N SER A 570 21.59 28.24 -41.00
CA SER A 570 22.14 28.79 -39.74
C SER A 570 21.49 28.17 -38.50
N GLU A 571 22.21 28.17 -37.37
CA GLU A 571 21.65 27.89 -36.03
C GLU A 571 20.39 28.70 -35.73
N ALA A 572 20.19 29.80 -36.44
CA ALA A 572 19.02 30.66 -36.39
C ALA A 572 17.74 30.09 -37.04
N ASN A 573 17.77 28.86 -37.58
CA ASN A 573 16.61 28.17 -38.17
C ASN A 573 16.42 26.77 -37.54
N ARG A 574 16.46 26.66 -36.21
CA ARG A 574 16.50 25.38 -35.50
C ARG A 574 15.66 25.37 -34.23
N LEU A 575 14.93 24.28 -34.05
CA LEU A 575 14.43 23.81 -32.77
C LEU A 575 15.27 22.65 -32.27
N TRP A 576 15.34 22.51 -30.96
CA TRP A 576 15.90 21.36 -30.30
C TRP A 576 14.80 20.52 -29.69
N LEU A 577 14.82 19.24 -30.00
CA LEU A 577 14.05 18.22 -29.29
C LEU A 577 14.96 17.57 -28.26
N ALA A 578 14.61 17.63 -26.98
CA ALA A 578 15.37 17.06 -25.88
C ALA A 578 14.57 15.97 -25.17
N LEU A 579 15.26 14.88 -24.82
CA LEU A 579 14.79 13.89 -23.86
C LEU A 579 15.63 14.01 -22.59
N ASN A 580 14.99 14.42 -21.49
CA ASN A 580 15.62 14.53 -20.18
C ASN A 580 14.89 13.67 -19.15
N TRP A 581 15.63 13.27 -18.13
CA TRP A 581 15.10 12.50 -17.01
C TRP A 581 15.25 13.35 -15.74
N SER A 582 14.34 13.17 -14.78
CA SER A 582 14.45 13.69 -13.42
C SER A 582 13.96 12.62 -12.44
N GLY A 583 14.50 12.61 -11.23
CA GLY A 583 14.08 11.70 -10.17
C GLY A 583 14.83 12.02 -8.88
N ASP A 584 14.22 11.69 -7.76
CA ASP A 584 14.83 11.87 -6.44
C ASP A 584 14.51 10.68 -5.53
N THR A 585 15.36 10.54 -4.51
CA THR A 585 15.36 9.51 -3.46
C THR A 585 15.52 10.12 -2.07
N GLY A 586 15.55 11.45 -1.97
CA GLY A 586 16.08 12.19 -0.82
C GLY A 586 15.23 12.14 0.45
N ASP A 587 13.91 12.03 0.33
CA ASP A 587 12.97 12.03 1.45
C ASP A 587 12.42 10.64 1.82
N GLY A 588 12.85 9.59 1.09
CA GLY A 588 12.41 8.21 1.29
C GLY A 588 11.42 7.73 0.23
N ASP A 589 10.76 8.64 -0.49
CA ASP A 589 10.01 8.30 -1.69
C ASP A 589 10.98 8.02 -2.85
N GLU A 590 10.54 7.22 -3.82
CA GLU A 590 11.25 7.01 -5.07
C GLU A 590 10.34 7.39 -6.24
N TRP A 591 10.81 8.32 -7.06
CA TRP A 591 10.09 8.73 -8.25
C TRP A 591 11.02 8.99 -9.42
N GLY A 592 10.47 8.88 -10.62
CA GLY A 592 11.23 9.09 -11.84
C GLY A 592 10.33 9.51 -12.98
N ASP A 593 10.70 10.63 -13.58
CA ASP A 593 10.00 11.27 -14.69
C ASP A 593 10.88 11.29 -15.94
N LEU A 594 10.27 11.02 -17.09
CA LEU A 594 10.90 11.23 -18.39
C LEU A 594 10.15 12.34 -19.12
N TRP A 595 10.91 13.35 -19.52
CA TRP A 595 10.40 14.57 -20.13
C TRP A 595 10.86 14.68 -21.57
N LEU A 596 9.96 15.18 -22.41
CA LEU A 596 10.27 15.65 -23.75
C LEU A 596 10.18 17.18 -23.74
N THR A 597 11.19 17.86 -24.28
CA THR A 597 11.24 19.32 -24.34
C THR A 597 11.57 19.76 -25.75
N CYS A 598 10.75 20.63 -26.33
CA CYS A 598 10.99 21.31 -27.60
C CYS A 598 11.25 22.79 -27.33
N ALA A 599 12.40 23.30 -27.73
CA ALA A 599 12.78 24.69 -27.50
C ALA A 599 13.54 25.27 -28.71
N PRO A 600 13.50 26.58 -28.95
CA PRO A 600 14.34 27.20 -29.96
C PRO A 600 15.82 27.13 -29.56
N SER A 601 16.71 27.11 -30.57
CA SER A 601 18.12 27.44 -30.34
C SER A 601 18.27 28.89 -29.86
N LEU A 602 19.37 29.23 -29.20
CA LEU A 602 19.69 30.62 -28.84
C LEU A 602 19.67 31.52 -30.08
N GLY A 603 20.26 31.05 -31.19
CA GLY A 603 20.25 31.78 -32.46
C GLY A 603 18.84 31.98 -33.04
N THR A 604 17.93 31.02 -32.88
CA THR A 604 16.54 31.14 -33.35
C THR A 604 15.74 32.09 -32.46
N LEU A 605 15.96 32.06 -31.14
CA LEU A 605 15.36 33.01 -30.21
C LEU A 605 15.81 34.45 -30.51
N GLU A 606 17.11 34.68 -30.71
CA GLU A 606 17.67 35.98 -31.08
C GLU A 606 17.02 36.54 -32.36
N ARG A 607 16.71 35.68 -33.34
CA ARG A 607 15.99 36.12 -34.55
C ARG A 607 14.54 36.47 -34.29
N ALA A 608 13.86 35.71 -33.44
CA ALA A 608 12.49 36.02 -33.08
C ALA A 608 12.42 37.39 -32.37
N LEU A 609 13.37 37.68 -31.49
CA LEU A 609 13.54 38.98 -30.84
C LEU A 609 13.81 40.10 -31.85
N GLN A 610 14.76 39.92 -32.78
CA GLN A 610 15.05 40.91 -33.82
C GLN A 610 13.85 41.18 -34.75
N ALA A 611 13.08 40.14 -35.08
CA ALA A 611 11.86 40.27 -35.87
C ALA A 611 10.79 41.08 -35.11
N PHE A 612 10.66 40.84 -33.80
CA PHE A 612 9.79 41.60 -32.92
C PHE A 612 10.23 43.08 -32.79
N ASP A 613 11.50 43.35 -32.52
CA ASP A 613 12.03 44.71 -32.42
C ASP A 613 11.80 45.52 -33.71
N SER A 614 11.90 44.85 -34.87
CA SER A 614 11.63 45.45 -36.18
C SER A 614 10.16 45.85 -36.37
N LEU A 615 9.21 45.21 -35.67
CA LEU A 615 7.81 45.64 -35.64
C LEU A 615 7.61 46.88 -34.76
N CYS A 616 8.41 47.02 -33.72
CA CYS A 616 8.39 48.19 -32.83
C CYS A 616 9.13 49.41 -33.40
N GLY A 617 10.08 49.18 -34.34
CA GLY A 617 10.95 50.20 -34.92
C GLY A 617 10.54 50.66 -36.32
N ASP A 618 9.40 51.36 -36.44
CA ASP A 618 9.06 52.20 -37.62
C ASP A 618 8.02 53.28 -37.25
N GLY A 619 8.24 53.95 -36.11
CA GLY A 619 7.32 54.92 -35.50
C GLY A 619 7.87 56.33 -35.32
N ASP A 620 8.70 56.85 -36.24
CA ASP A 620 8.94 58.30 -36.33
C ASP A 620 7.76 58.96 -37.09
N GLY A 621 6.65 59.14 -36.37
CA GLY A 621 5.48 59.87 -36.87
C GLY A 621 4.37 59.97 -35.82
N GLU A 622 4.15 61.18 -35.31
CA GLU A 622 3.10 61.55 -34.36
C GLU A 622 1.72 60.94 -34.69
N ASP A 623 1.23 59.99 -33.88
CA ASP A 623 -0.10 60.04 -33.24
C ASP A 623 -0.38 58.82 -32.34
N GLN A 624 -1.05 59.08 -31.22
CA GLN A 624 -1.35 58.14 -30.14
C GLN A 624 -2.24 56.95 -30.56
N VAL A 625 -1.82 55.71 -30.24
CA VAL A 625 -2.72 54.63 -29.77
C VAL A 625 -2.03 53.83 -28.66
N ALA A 626 -2.82 53.52 -27.62
CA ALA A 626 -2.49 53.03 -26.30
C ALA A 626 -1.43 51.91 -26.18
N ALA A 627 -0.42 52.19 -25.37
CA ALA A 627 0.39 51.20 -24.67
C ALA A 627 -0.39 50.61 -23.49
N SER A 628 -0.45 49.28 -23.43
CA SER A 628 -0.49 48.49 -22.18
C SER A 628 0.08 47.10 -22.49
N ALA A 629 1.05 46.52 -21.78
CA ALA A 629 1.99 47.00 -20.79
C ALA A 629 3.11 45.96 -20.72
N ILE A 630 4.36 46.34 -21.02
CA ILE A 630 5.57 45.71 -20.47
C ILE A 630 6.52 46.88 -20.19
N PRO A 631 6.97 47.10 -18.94
CA PRO A 631 7.82 48.25 -18.63
C PRO A 631 9.31 47.90 -18.87
N LEU A 632 9.86 48.37 -19.99
CA LEU A 632 11.31 48.51 -20.19
C LEU A 632 11.74 49.91 -19.73
N THR A 633 12.66 50.00 -18.77
CA THR A 633 13.56 51.17 -18.62
C THR A 633 14.96 50.72 -18.20
N LEU A 634 15.96 50.99 -19.04
CA LEU A 634 17.37 50.85 -18.72
C LEU A 634 18.08 52.23 -18.64
N GLN A 635 19.00 52.31 -17.68
CA GLN A 635 20.23 53.13 -17.61
C GLN A 635 20.27 54.59 -17.08
N GLU A 636 20.94 54.67 -15.92
CA GLU A 636 22.01 55.58 -15.49
C GLU A 636 21.70 57.04 -15.07
N ARG A 637 21.86 57.30 -13.75
CA ARG A 637 22.92 58.18 -13.18
C ARG A 637 22.81 58.33 -11.65
N ILE A 638 23.86 57.94 -10.93
CA ILE A 638 24.17 58.32 -9.54
C ILE A 638 24.49 59.84 -9.52
N PRO A 639 23.99 60.68 -8.56
CA PRO A 639 24.65 60.82 -7.25
C PRO A 639 23.79 61.20 -6.02
N CYS A 640 24.29 60.71 -4.87
CA CYS A 640 24.31 61.38 -3.56
C CYS A 640 23.01 61.98 -2.99
N ALA A 641 22.53 61.37 -1.88
CA ALA A 641 22.62 61.91 -0.52
C ALA A 641 21.34 61.68 0.32
N ARG A 642 21.58 61.09 1.50
CA ARG A 642 20.93 61.37 2.80
C ARG A 642 19.40 61.37 2.86
N ILE A 643 18.85 60.31 3.45
CA ILE A 643 17.67 60.45 4.32
C ILE A 643 18.16 60.36 5.76
N SER A 644 18.07 61.50 6.44
CA SER A 644 18.05 61.61 7.88
C SER A 644 16.67 61.22 8.40
N SER A 645 16.68 60.31 9.40
CA SER A 645 15.79 60.25 10.57
C SER A 645 14.27 60.30 10.35
N LEU A 646 13.61 59.16 10.64
CA LEU A 646 12.78 58.87 11.84
C LEU A 646 11.91 60.01 12.41
N PRO A 647 10.75 59.71 13.04
CA PRO A 647 10.49 58.54 13.90
C PRO A 647 9.52 57.50 13.35
#